data_AF-A0A7C3MTK0-F1
#
_entry.id   AF-A0A7C3MTK0-F1
#
_cell.length_a   1.000
_cell.length_b   1.000
_cell.length_c   1.000
_cell.angle_alpha   90.00
_cell.angle_beta   90.00
_cell.angle_gamma   90.00
#
_symmetry.space_group_name_H-M   'P 1'
#
loop_
_entity.id
_entity.type
_entity.pdbx_description
1 polymer ?
#
loop_
_entity_poly.entity_id
_entity_poly.type
_entity_poly.pdbx_seq_one_letter_code
_entity_poly.pdbx_strand_id
1 'polypeptide(L)'
;MRITTIVLAALSLLLSATTSYAEGAADIDSEAYWREGRERLAALGRGFIVWESNRTGSWRIWRIELDGSGLRQLSPDEPNRDHFCPHISPDGTRLVYISYPKGSDGYNPWARGNAKAPLHLMSADGRFNRIVADDARAYGEDRGAVWLNAHELIYIDASGMTRRLNVDTGSSEPMLAEPYKGAQWATGWLINPTLRYATTGEPTFSQYDANSKTVQVRQAQGGCQPYFSQDGVWGFWMGGGGGPINRINLATGQVSQILAANDPRMPKERDYLYFPMLSRCGRLFAFAASPHQHDHFTSDYDIFVAQTSPATLDIVGTPVRYTFDKGCDRFPDVYLAGQQTARTHPQPQPAPRSAPRTASTGPVFAWEAGNKPNSVRDSATGKPRFCRLRARGKAWLDHNYAIRTVGGAFVAEDADAALLSACKRSNQLTLRAVIQTDGIEQRGPARIVTFSSDPYSRNFTLGQDGDKLIMRLRTPSTGDNGVNPELELCTITPGKPTHIVVTYTPGKLTCYRDGKEALTTDRVQGDFSNWSNQHLLCGNEWTNDRPWAGTLEGIAIFSRALTAKEVGTDYQQYRAKMLARKPVPRLDVEARLVAVSKVPTLKEIQPYRTALVTCEYDVMKVNGGTYTGKRIRVAEWALLDGEAMPAAQAKAGSTVRLLLEPFQANPQLQSIYLADTLPENWSLKSYFRVNGM
;
A
#
# COMPACT_ATOMS: atom_id res chain seq x y z
N MET A 1 68.29 20.77 -33.04
CA MET A 1 68.04 19.83 -34.16
C MET A 1 67.11 18.72 -33.66
N ARG A 2 65.88 18.69 -34.19
CA ARG A 2 64.80 17.69 -34.13
C ARG A 2 63.46 18.33 -33.77
N ILE A 3 62.65 18.33 -34.82
CA ILE A 3 61.30 18.86 -35.02
C ILE A 3 60.28 17.77 -34.60
N THR A 4 59.12 18.18 -34.06
CA THR A 4 57.72 17.87 -34.49
C THR A 4 56.78 18.05 -33.27
N THR A 5 56.19 19.24 -33.03
CA THR A 5 54.78 19.68 -33.31
C THR A 5 53.72 18.88 -32.51
N ILE A 6 52.87 19.47 -31.65
CA ILE A 6 51.57 20.11 -32.01
C ILE A 6 51.05 21.02 -30.87
N VAL A 7 50.37 22.07 -31.33
CA VAL A 7 49.81 23.28 -30.71
C VAL A 7 48.68 23.03 -29.69
N LEU A 8 48.72 23.75 -28.56
CA LEU A 8 47.58 24.01 -27.65
C LEU A 8 47.52 25.54 -27.41
N ALA A 9 46.49 26.21 -27.92
CA ALA A 9 46.10 27.59 -27.60
C ALA A 9 44.77 27.87 -28.33
N ALA A 10 43.82 28.68 -27.87
CA ALA A 10 43.48 29.23 -26.55
C ALA A 10 42.06 29.81 -26.74
N LEU A 11 41.33 29.92 -25.64
CA LEU A 11 40.11 30.72 -25.47
C LEU A 11 40.27 32.15 -26.02
N SER A 12 39.28 32.69 -26.75
CA SER A 12 38.70 34.03 -26.46
C SER A 12 37.40 34.31 -27.25
N LEU A 13 36.35 34.63 -26.49
CA LEU A 13 35.18 35.50 -26.73
C LEU A 13 34.69 35.78 -28.17
N LEU A 14 33.38 35.53 -28.37
CA LEU A 14 32.45 36.49 -28.96
C LEU A 14 31.04 36.27 -28.38
N LEU A 15 30.61 37.22 -27.54
CA LEU A 15 29.21 37.45 -27.19
C LEU A 15 28.48 38.03 -28.41
N SER A 16 27.21 37.63 -28.55
CA SER A 16 26.03 38.43 -28.98
C SER A 16 25.24 37.85 -30.16
N ALA A 17 24.23 37.04 -29.82
CA ALA A 17 22.90 37.08 -30.44
C ALA A 17 21.96 36.23 -29.56
N THR A 18 21.61 36.72 -28.37
CA THR A 18 20.46 36.21 -27.64
C THR A 18 19.21 36.72 -28.33
N THR A 19 18.64 35.92 -29.23
CA THR A 19 17.20 36.02 -29.49
C THR A 19 16.48 35.67 -28.20
N SER A 20 15.88 36.68 -27.58
CA SER A 20 14.93 36.53 -26.50
C SER A 20 13.71 35.76 -27.02
N TYR A 21 13.73 34.44 -26.92
CA TYR A 21 12.49 33.68 -26.79
C TYR A 21 12.04 33.86 -25.35
N ALA A 22 11.12 34.81 -25.14
CA ALA A 22 10.27 34.77 -23.98
C ALA A 22 9.48 33.45 -24.05
N GLU A 23 9.89 32.45 -23.27
CA GLU A 23 9.10 31.23 -23.03
C GLU A 23 7.82 31.65 -22.29
N GLY A 24 6.78 31.99 -23.04
CA GLY A 24 5.43 31.82 -22.54
C GLY A 24 5.24 30.33 -22.27
N ALA A 25 4.97 29.97 -21.01
CA ALA A 25 4.64 28.59 -20.66
C ALA A 25 3.49 28.14 -21.58
N ALA A 26 3.75 27.14 -22.43
CA ALA A 26 2.73 26.59 -23.31
C ALA A 26 1.52 26.16 -22.46
N ASP A 27 0.32 26.47 -22.94
CA ASP A 27 -0.92 26.00 -22.32
C ASP A 27 -1.00 24.47 -22.47
N ILE A 28 -0.64 23.78 -21.39
CA ILE A 28 -0.53 22.31 -21.32
C ILE A 28 -1.88 21.59 -21.46
N ASP A 29 -3.00 22.31 -21.59
CA ASP A 29 -4.34 21.73 -21.82
C ASP A 29 -4.99 22.13 -23.15
N SER A 30 -4.22 22.71 -24.07
CA SER A 30 -4.71 23.09 -25.40
C SER A 30 -4.72 21.92 -26.40
N GLU A 31 -5.66 21.92 -27.36
CA GLU A 31 -5.71 20.88 -28.42
C GLU A 31 -4.42 20.85 -29.26
N ALA A 32 -3.78 22.00 -29.48
CA ALA A 32 -2.49 22.07 -30.17
C ALA A 32 -1.40 21.32 -29.40
N TYR A 33 -1.32 21.53 -28.09
CA TYR A 33 -0.39 20.84 -27.20
C TYR A 33 -0.63 19.32 -27.21
N TRP A 34 -1.90 18.89 -27.16
CA TRP A 34 -2.24 17.47 -27.23
C TRP A 34 -1.88 16.84 -28.57
N ARG A 35 -2.15 17.53 -29.68
CA ARG A 35 -1.77 17.05 -31.02
C ARG A 35 -0.25 16.86 -31.15
N GLU A 36 0.54 17.85 -30.74
CA GLU A 36 2.01 17.75 -30.74
C GLU A 36 2.51 16.61 -29.84
N GLY A 37 1.88 16.43 -28.67
CA GLY A 37 2.15 15.29 -27.79
C GLY A 37 1.91 13.94 -28.46
N ARG A 38 0.78 13.77 -29.16
CA ARG A 38 0.43 12.55 -29.87
C ARG A 38 1.38 12.28 -31.03
N GLU A 39 1.75 13.29 -31.80
CA GLU A 39 2.76 13.20 -32.86
C GLU A 39 4.11 12.71 -32.32
N ARG A 40 4.56 13.26 -31.17
CA ARG A 40 5.79 12.79 -30.50
C ARG A 40 5.71 11.33 -30.07
N LEU A 41 4.60 10.89 -29.48
CA LEU A 41 4.44 9.50 -29.05
C LEU A 41 4.35 8.56 -30.24
N ALA A 42 3.61 8.93 -31.29
CA ALA A 42 3.51 8.16 -32.54
C ALA A 42 4.86 7.99 -33.25
N ALA A 43 5.76 8.98 -33.13
CA ALA A 43 7.12 8.88 -33.66
C ALA A 43 7.97 7.78 -32.99
N LEU A 44 7.57 7.27 -31.82
CA LEU A 44 8.26 6.14 -31.17
C LEU A 44 8.01 4.79 -31.86
N GLY A 45 6.96 4.70 -32.68
CA GLY A 45 6.54 3.52 -33.41
C GLY A 45 5.01 3.36 -33.48
N ARG A 46 4.55 2.39 -34.28
CA ARG A 46 3.12 2.05 -34.37
C ARG A 46 2.59 1.61 -33.01
N GLY A 47 1.54 2.23 -32.52
CA GLY A 47 0.96 1.91 -31.23
C GLY A 47 -0.53 2.25 -31.17
N PHE A 48 -1.21 1.73 -30.17
CA PHE A 48 -2.62 2.01 -29.91
C PHE A 48 -2.93 1.83 -28.43
N ILE A 49 -4.04 2.42 -28.01
CA ILE A 49 -4.56 2.35 -26.66
C ILE A 49 -5.93 1.68 -26.73
N VAL A 50 -6.24 0.83 -25.76
CA VAL A 50 -7.58 0.31 -25.52
C VAL A 50 -8.02 0.65 -24.11
N TRP A 51 -9.31 0.87 -23.87
CA TRP A 51 -9.84 1.20 -22.54
C TRP A 51 -11.32 0.83 -22.43
N GLU A 52 -11.85 0.84 -21.21
CA GLU A 52 -13.28 0.72 -20.95
C GLU A 52 -13.94 2.10 -21.01
N SER A 53 -15.07 2.21 -21.71
CA SER A 53 -15.88 3.44 -21.73
C SER A 53 -17.36 3.14 -21.70
N ASN A 54 -18.12 3.98 -21.00
CA ASN A 54 -19.58 3.97 -20.97
C ASN A 54 -20.23 5.04 -21.86
N ARG A 55 -19.47 5.68 -22.76
CA ARG A 55 -19.94 6.78 -23.63
C ARG A 55 -21.14 6.43 -24.52
N THR A 56 -21.43 5.14 -24.74
CA THR A 56 -22.60 4.65 -25.48
C THR A 56 -23.71 4.09 -24.57
N GLY A 57 -23.63 4.33 -23.26
CA GLY A 57 -24.61 3.88 -22.26
C GLY A 57 -24.45 2.43 -21.79
N SER A 58 -23.51 1.67 -22.35
CA SER A 58 -23.06 0.37 -21.82
C SER A 58 -21.53 0.34 -21.84
N TRP A 59 -20.93 -0.47 -20.97
CA TRP A 59 -19.47 -0.55 -20.90
C TRP A 59 -18.93 -1.36 -22.07
N ARG A 60 -18.10 -0.71 -22.87
CA ARG A 60 -17.48 -1.28 -24.06
C ARG A 60 -15.99 -1.04 -24.05
N ILE A 61 -15.27 -1.84 -24.85
CA ILE A 61 -13.84 -1.65 -25.08
C ILE A 61 -13.71 -0.73 -26.28
N TRP A 62 -12.95 0.34 -26.12
CA TRP A 62 -12.66 1.33 -27.15
C TRP A 62 -11.20 1.26 -27.57
N ARG A 63 -10.89 1.83 -28.74
CA ARG A 63 -9.54 1.91 -29.29
C ARG A 63 -9.29 3.27 -29.93
N ILE A 64 -8.06 3.74 -29.82
CA ILE A 64 -7.51 4.88 -30.57
C ILE A 64 -6.05 4.58 -30.92
N GLU A 65 -5.58 5.03 -32.08
CA GLU A 65 -4.18 4.92 -32.45
C GLU A 65 -3.33 5.94 -31.67
N LEU A 66 -2.02 5.69 -31.57
CA LEU A 66 -1.11 6.54 -30.80
C LEU A 66 -0.99 7.96 -31.40
N ASP A 67 -1.30 8.16 -32.68
CA ASP A 67 -1.38 9.49 -33.31
C ASP A 67 -2.71 10.22 -33.03
N GLY A 68 -3.65 9.57 -32.34
CA GLY A 68 -4.98 10.10 -32.04
C GLY A 68 -6.04 9.81 -33.10
N SER A 69 -5.70 9.10 -34.18
CA SER A 69 -6.66 8.71 -35.21
C SER A 69 -7.44 7.45 -34.84
N GLY A 70 -8.50 7.17 -35.60
CA GLY A 70 -9.17 5.86 -35.55
C GLY A 70 -9.95 5.56 -34.27
N LEU A 71 -10.36 6.59 -33.51
CA LEU A 71 -11.22 6.43 -32.33
C LEU A 71 -12.50 5.65 -32.68
N ARG A 72 -12.70 4.50 -32.06
CA ARG A 72 -13.88 3.65 -32.30
C ARG A 72 -14.13 2.65 -31.19
N GLN A 73 -15.38 2.21 -31.09
CA GLN A 73 -15.74 1.04 -30.29
C GLN A 73 -15.10 -0.22 -30.91
N LEU A 74 -14.54 -1.06 -30.05
CA LEU A 74 -13.83 -2.28 -30.44
C LEU A 74 -14.65 -3.54 -30.13
N SER A 75 -15.25 -3.62 -28.95
CA SER A 75 -16.09 -4.76 -28.58
C SER A 75 -17.53 -4.61 -29.11
N PRO A 76 -18.22 -5.73 -29.43
CA PRO A 76 -19.53 -5.67 -30.05
C PRO A 76 -20.59 -5.13 -29.09
N ASP A 77 -21.70 -4.65 -29.65
CA ASP A 77 -22.89 -4.36 -28.86
C ASP A 77 -23.56 -5.65 -28.41
N GLU A 78 -23.75 -5.78 -27.10
CA GLU A 78 -24.45 -6.89 -26.48
C GLU A 78 -25.39 -6.35 -25.39
N PRO A 79 -26.72 -6.27 -25.63
CA PRO A 79 -27.65 -5.53 -24.76
C PRO A 79 -27.67 -5.95 -23.28
N ASN A 80 -27.38 -7.23 -23.02
CA ASN A 80 -27.42 -7.83 -21.67
C ASN A 80 -26.03 -8.02 -21.06
N ARG A 81 -24.99 -7.45 -21.66
CA ARG A 81 -23.61 -7.54 -21.16
C ARG A 81 -22.89 -6.21 -21.13
N ASP A 82 -21.90 -6.16 -20.26
CA ASP A 82 -20.88 -5.14 -20.17
C ASP A 82 -19.50 -5.80 -20.37
N HIS A 83 -18.60 -5.11 -21.07
CA HIS A 83 -17.27 -5.62 -21.45
C HIS A 83 -16.18 -4.87 -20.69
N PHE A 84 -15.38 -5.62 -19.92
CA PHE A 84 -14.40 -5.11 -18.98
C PHE A 84 -13.03 -5.78 -19.14
N CYS A 85 -12.00 -5.31 -18.44
CA CYS A 85 -10.71 -5.97 -18.30
C CYS A 85 -9.93 -6.16 -19.61
N PRO A 86 -9.76 -5.13 -20.46
CA PRO A 86 -9.00 -5.29 -21.70
C PRO A 86 -7.50 -5.47 -21.42
N HIS A 87 -6.91 -6.57 -21.92
CA HIS A 87 -5.45 -6.80 -21.85
C HIS A 87 -4.89 -7.15 -23.23
N ILE A 88 -4.01 -6.31 -23.76
CA ILE A 88 -3.39 -6.47 -25.08
C ILE A 88 -2.29 -7.55 -25.01
N SER A 89 -2.30 -8.44 -26.00
CA SER A 89 -1.27 -9.47 -26.17
C SER A 89 0.12 -8.87 -26.44
N PRO A 90 1.22 -9.58 -26.12
CA PRO A 90 2.57 -9.03 -26.22
C PRO A 90 2.98 -8.57 -27.62
N ASP A 91 2.43 -9.18 -28.67
CA ASP A 91 2.69 -8.82 -30.06
C ASP A 91 1.75 -7.74 -30.60
N GLY A 92 0.72 -7.33 -29.83
CA GLY A 92 -0.26 -6.32 -30.20
C GLY A 92 -1.26 -6.76 -31.27
N THR A 93 -1.31 -8.05 -31.62
CA THR A 93 -2.21 -8.57 -32.65
C THR A 93 -3.59 -8.92 -32.10
N ARG A 94 -3.68 -9.19 -30.80
CA ARG A 94 -4.89 -9.63 -30.09
C ARG A 94 -5.05 -8.91 -28.75
N LEU A 95 -6.25 -8.97 -28.19
CA LEU A 95 -6.52 -8.64 -26.79
C LEU A 95 -7.49 -9.66 -26.19
N VAL A 96 -7.53 -9.71 -24.87
CA VAL A 96 -8.65 -10.34 -24.14
C VAL A 96 -9.49 -9.29 -23.42
N TYR A 97 -10.74 -9.63 -23.15
CA TYR A 97 -11.64 -8.88 -22.26
C TYR A 97 -12.62 -9.87 -21.59
N ILE A 98 -13.26 -9.48 -20.50
CA ILE A 98 -14.25 -10.30 -19.79
C ILE A 98 -15.67 -9.75 -20.05
N SER A 99 -16.61 -10.63 -20.40
CA SER A 99 -18.01 -10.26 -20.67
C SER A 99 -18.91 -10.55 -19.46
N TYR A 100 -19.23 -9.52 -18.70
CA TYR A 100 -20.07 -9.61 -17.51
C TYR A 100 -21.55 -9.42 -17.87
N PRO A 101 -22.49 -10.12 -17.19
CA PRO A 101 -23.89 -9.73 -17.20
C PRO A 101 -24.04 -8.23 -16.88
N LYS A 102 -24.91 -7.53 -17.60
CA LYS A 102 -25.13 -6.09 -17.40
C LYS A 102 -25.48 -5.78 -15.95
N GLY A 103 -24.83 -4.78 -15.37
CA GLY A 103 -24.98 -4.42 -13.96
C GLY A 103 -24.22 -5.32 -12.97
N SER A 104 -23.39 -6.24 -13.45
CA SER A 104 -22.39 -6.96 -12.67
C SER A 104 -20.98 -6.65 -13.16
N ASP A 105 -19.97 -6.74 -12.29
CA ASP A 105 -18.60 -6.33 -12.62
C ASP A 105 -17.53 -7.03 -11.75
N GLY A 106 -16.27 -6.69 -12.03
CA GLY A 106 -15.10 -7.12 -11.26
C GLY A 106 -14.95 -6.46 -9.87
N TYR A 107 -15.79 -5.48 -9.51
CA TYR A 107 -15.66 -4.65 -8.30
C TYR A 107 -16.34 -5.22 -7.08
N ASN A 108 -17.55 -5.77 -7.23
CA ASN A 108 -18.32 -6.23 -6.09
C ASN A 108 -18.08 -7.73 -5.83
N PRO A 109 -17.28 -8.12 -4.82
CA PRO A 109 -17.04 -9.52 -4.47
C PRO A 109 -18.29 -10.19 -3.85
N TRP A 110 -19.23 -9.41 -3.30
CA TRP A 110 -20.44 -9.88 -2.59
C TRP A 110 -21.66 -10.03 -3.48
N ALA A 111 -21.74 -9.30 -4.60
CA ALA A 111 -22.78 -9.49 -5.62
C ALA A 111 -22.60 -10.78 -6.44
N ARG A 112 -21.64 -11.64 -6.06
CA ARG A 112 -21.32 -12.86 -6.78
C ARG A 112 -22.15 -14.03 -6.25
N GLY A 113 -23.22 -14.35 -6.97
CA GLY A 113 -23.51 -15.76 -7.24
C GLY A 113 -22.40 -16.36 -8.12
N ASN A 114 -22.49 -17.64 -8.48
CA ASN A 114 -21.59 -18.30 -9.46
C ASN A 114 -21.73 -17.73 -10.89
N ALA A 115 -21.89 -16.42 -11.05
CA ALA A 115 -22.06 -15.75 -12.33
C ALA A 115 -20.83 -15.97 -13.20
N LYS A 116 -21.00 -16.76 -14.26
CA LYS A 116 -19.98 -17.06 -15.25
C LYS A 116 -19.83 -15.87 -16.19
N ALA A 117 -18.68 -15.20 -16.13
CA ALA A 117 -18.32 -14.15 -17.07
C ALA A 117 -17.24 -14.71 -18.01
N PRO A 118 -17.55 -15.01 -19.29
CA PRO A 118 -16.57 -15.61 -20.18
C PRO A 118 -15.40 -14.68 -20.49
N LEU A 119 -14.21 -15.26 -20.67
CA LEU A 119 -13.04 -14.58 -21.22
C LEU A 119 -13.09 -14.64 -22.73
N HIS A 120 -13.12 -13.47 -23.35
CA HIS A 120 -13.10 -13.32 -24.80
C HIS A 120 -11.68 -13.04 -25.29
N LEU A 121 -11.33 -13.62 -26.45
CA LEU A 121 -10.17 -13.27 -27.25
C LEU A 121 -10.65 -12.60 -28.54
N MET A 122 -10.04 -11.48 -28.90
CA MET A 122 -10.40 -10.71 -30.08
C MET A 122 -9.13 -10.21 -30.77
N SER A 123 -9.18 -10.07 -32.10
CA SER A 123 -8.10 -9.40 -32.83
C SER A 123 -8.05 -7.93 -32.44
N ALA A 124 -6.88 -7.33 -32.44
CA ALA A 124 -6.71 -5.93 -32.03
C ALA A 124 -7.55 -4.96 -32.89
N ASP A 125 -7.94 -5.35 -34.10
CA ASP A 125 -8.81 -4.58 -34.97
C ASP A 125 -10.31 -4.74 -34.68
N GLY A 126 -10.71 -5.63 -33.77
CA GLY A 126 -12.10 -5.90 -33.37
C GLY A 126 -12.72 -7.12 -34.06
N ARG A 127 -11.99 -7.78 -34.97
CA ARG A 127 -12.49 -8.99 -35.66
C ARG A 127 -12.19 -10.26 -34.86
N PHE A 128 -12.81 -11.36 -35.29
CA PHE A 128 -12.55 -12.72 -34.78
C PHE A 128 -12.73 -12.84 -33.26
N ASN A 129 -13.87 -12.38 -32.76
CA ASN A 129 -14.23 -12.45 -31.35
C ASN A 129 -14.66 -13.88 -30.95
N ARG A 130 -13.86 -14.44 -30.06
CA ARG A 130 -13.81 -15.76 -29.45
C ARG A 130 -14.12 -15.93 -27.97
N ILE A 131 -14.92 -16.89 -27.50
CA ILE A 131 -14.76 -17.34 -26.10
C ILE A 131 -13.54 -18.27 -26.02
N VAL A 132 -12.65 -18.02 -25.05
CA VAL A 132 -11.46 -18.86 -24.77
C VAL A 132 -11.45 -19.47 -23.37
N ALA A 133 -12.29 -18.96 -22.46
CA ALA A 133 -12.65 -19.62 -21.21
C ALA A 133 -14.10 -19.28 -20.85
N ASP A 134 -14.88 -20.27 -20.42
CA ASP A 134 -16.31 -20.10 -20.12
C ASP A 134 -16.57 -19.24 -18.88
N ASP A 135 -15.57 -19.12 -18.01
CA ASP A 135 -15.62 -18.34 -16.79
C ASP A 135 -14.28 -17.68 -16.47
N ALA A 136 -14.32 -16.41 -16.12
CA ALA A 136 -13.16 -15.63 -15.72
C ALA A 136 -13.60 -14.50 -14.78
N ARG A 137 -12.62 -13.94 -14.07
CA ARG A 137 -12.80 -12.76 -13.23
C ARG A 137 -11.52 -11.95 -13.08
N ALA A 138 -11.67 -10.68 -12.73
CA ALA A 138 -10.59 -9.89 -12.17
C ALA A 138 -10.30 -10.26 -10.72
N TYR A 139 -9.04 -10.13 -10.25
CA TYR A 139 -8.74 -10.25 -8.81
C TYR A 139 -9.24 -9.08 -7.94
N GLY A 140 -9.89 -8.11 -8.56
CA GLY A 140 -10.34 -6.85 -7.99
C GLY A 140 -10.31 -5.81 -9.12
N GLU A 141 -11.47 -5.28 -9.47
CA GLU A 141 -11.66 -4.27 -10.51
C GLU A 141 -11.34 -4.78 -11.94
N ASP A 142 -10.27 -4.31 -12.61
CA ASP A 142 -9.98 -4.51 -14.05
C ASP A 142 -8.93 -5.60 -14.37
N ARG A 143 -8.21 -6.06 -13.37
CA ARG A 143 -7.06 -6.95 -13.60
C ARG A 143 -7.53 -8.40 -13.72
N GLY A 144 -7.88 -8.78 -14.95
CA GLY A 144 -8.38 -10.11 -15.31
C GLY A 144 -7.32 -11.06 -15.87
N ALA A 145 -6.25 -10.56 -16.48
CA ALA A 145 -5.29 -11.41 -17.17
C ALA A 145 -3.85 -10.88 -17.12
N VAL A 146 -2.88 -11.79 -17.24
CA VAL A 146 -1.45 -11.50 -17.48
C VAL A 146 -0.97 -12.36 -18.66
N TRP A 147 -0.60 -11.73 -19.76
CA TRP A 147 -0.01 -12.44 -20.90
C TRP A 147 1.42 -12.92 -20.63
N LEU A 148 1.69 -14.19 -20.91
CA LEU A 148 3.03 -14.78 -20.84
C LEU A 148 3.77 -14.59 -22.17
N ASN A 149 3.07 -14.85 -23.28
CA ASN A 149 3.55 -14.71 -24.64
C ASN A 149 2.35 -14.48 -25.57
N ALA A 150 2.53 -14.53 -26.89
CA ALA A 150 1.43 -14.32 -27.84
C ALA A 150 0.29 -15.34 -27.68
N HIS A 151 0.58 -16.56 -27.23
CA HIS A 151 -0.32 -17.71 -27.25
C HIS A 151 -0.84 -18.12 -25.86
N GLU A 152 -0.21 -17.61 -24.80
CA GLU A 152 -0.51 -18.04 -23.43
C GLU A 152 -0.71 -16.86 -22.49
N LEU A 153 -1.71 -16.98 -21.62
CA LEU A 153 -2.01 -16.02 -20.57
C LEU A 153 -2.36 -16.71 -19.26
N ILE A 154 -2.30 -15.94 -18.19
CA ILE A 154 -2.75 -16.31 -16.86
C ILE A 154 -4.06 -15.56 -16.59
N TYR A 155 -5.07 -16.25 -16.09
CA TYR A 155 -6.35 -15.67 -15.67
C TYR A 155 -6.86 -16.31 -14.38
N ILE A 156 -7.99 -15.82 -13.87
CA ILE A 156 -8.63 -16.36 -12.66
C ILE A 156 -10.03 -16.86 -13.03
N ASP A 157 -10.34 -18.12 -12.72
CA ASP A 157 -11.66 -18.71 -12.98
C ASP A 157 -12.71 -18.33 -11.90
N ALA A 158 -13.98 -18.69 -12.09
CA ALA A 158 -15.05 -18.36 -11.15
C ALA A 158 -14.98 -19.11 -9.80
N SER A 159 -13.99 -19.98 -9.57
CA SER A 159 -13.67 -20.58 -8.25
C SER A 159 -12.57 -19.85 -7.48
N GLY A 160 -11.74 -19.07 -8.19
CA GLY A 160 -10.69 -18.22 -7.61
C GLY A 160 -9.32 -18.86 -7.82
N MET A 161 -9.30 -19.90 -8.65
CA MET A 161 -8.11 -20.57 -9.08
C MET A 161 -7.43 -19.74 -10.16
N THR A 162 -6.13 -19.49 -9.97
CA THR A 162 -5.27 -18.94 -11.00
C THR A 162 -4.92 -20.04 -12.00
N ARG A 163 -5.13 -19.78 -13.28
CA ARG A 163 -4.97 -20.76 -14.35
C ARG A 163 -4.09 -20.20 -15.47
N ARG A 164 -3.32 -21.09 -16.10
CA ARG A 164 -2.61 -20.82 -17.35
C ARG A 164 -3.47 -21.33 -18.50
N LEU A 165 -3.77 -20.46 -19.46
CA LEU A 165 -4.58 -20.74 -20.64
C LEU A 165 -3.72 -20.62 -21.90
N ASN A 166 -3.79 -21.62 -22.77
CA ASN A 166 -3.38 -21.48 -24.17
C ASN A 166 -4.58 -20.97 -24.97
N VAL A 167 -4.48 -19.76 -25.53
CA VAL A 167 -5.63 -19.10 -26.17
C VAL A 167 -5.99 -19.71 -27.53
N ASP A 168 -5.06 -20.42 -28.18
CA ASP A 168 -5.32 -21.04 -29.48
C ASP A 168 -6.07 -22.36 -29.34
N THR A 169 -5.72 -23.17 -28.34
CA THR A 169 -6.34 -24.48 -28.10
C THR A 169 -7.47 -24.46 -27.08
N GLY A 170 -7.53 -23.43 -26.22
CA GLY A 170 -8.46 -23.38 -25.07
C GLY A 170 -8.02 -24.25 -23.88
N SER A 171 -6.87 -24.92 -23.96
CA SER A 171 -6.35 -25.76 -22.87
C SER A 171 -5.97 -24.90 -21.65
N SER A 172 -6.40 -25.32 -20.46
CA SER A 172 -6.29 -24.54 -19.23
C SER A 172 -5.89 -25.39 -18.01
N GLU A 173 -4.83 -25.02 -17.31
CA GLU A 173 -4.29 -25.76 -16.15
C GLU A 173 -4.17 -24.89 -14.88
N PRO A 174 -4.36 -25.47 -13.67
CA PRO A 174 -4.23 -24.73 -12.42
C PRO A 174 -2.76 -24.44 -12.07
N MET A 175 -2.50 -23.19 -11.67
CA MET A 175 -1.18 -22.71 -11.24
C MET A 175 -0.99 -22.71 -9.72
N LEU A 176 -2.08 -22.87 -8.96
CA LEU A 176 -2.06 -22.95 -7.50
C LEU A 176 -2.54 -24.32 -7.04
N ALA A 177 -2.04 -24.77 -5.88
CA ALA A 177 -2.51 -25.99 -5.24
C ALA A 177 -3.97 -25.86 -4.75
N GLU A 178 -4.35 -24.65 -4.33
CA GLU A 178 -5.67 -24.31 -3.82
C GLU A 178 -6.14 -22.98 -4.42
N PRO A 179 -7.45 -22.77 -4.62
CA PRO A 179 -7.97 -21.47 -5.04
C PRO A 179 -7.73 -20.42 -3.95
N TYR A 180 -7.77 -19.14 -4.34
CA TYR A 180 -7.63 -18.04 -3.39
C TYR A 180 -8.74 -18.08 -2.32
N LYS A 181 -8.34 -18.05 -1.04
CA LYS A 181 -9.24 -18.01 0.13
C LYS A 181 -9.07 -16.74 0.99
N GLY A 182 -8.45 -15.70 0.44
CA GLY A 182 -8.08 -14.49 1.19
C GLY A 182 -9.19 -13.44 1.29
N ALA A 183 -8.79 -12.20 1.54
CA ALA A 183 -9.64 -11.08 2.00
C ALA A 183 -10.94 -10.84 1.20
N GLN A 184 -11.90 -10.19 1.89
CA GLN A 184 -13.25 -9.81 1.44
C GLN A 184 -13.33 -9.15 0.05
N TRP A 185 -12.27 -8.50 -0.45
CA TRP A 185 -12.30 -7.64 -1.65
C TRP A 185 -11.38 -8.08 -2.80
N ALA A 186 -10.45 -9.01 -2.54
CA ALA A 186 -9.64 -9.63 -3.58
C ALA A 186 -10.23 -10.99 -3.95
N THR A 187 -10.14 -11.40 -5.21
CA THR A 187 -10.87 -12.60 -5.67
C THR A 187 -10.03 -13.64 -6.41
N GLY A 188 -8.72 -13.46 -6.44
CA GLY A 188 -7.75 -14.38 -7.00
C GLY A 188 -6.32 -13.83 -6.98
N TRP A 189 -5.37 -14.66 -7.41
CA TRP A 189 -4.00 -14.21 -7.68
C TRP A 189 -3.79 -14.07 -9.19
N LEU A 190 -3.08 -13.03 -9.64
CA LEU A 190 -2.38 -13.09 -10.92
C LEU A 190 -0.89 -13.24 -10.64
N ILE A 191 -0.28 -14.17 -11.36
CA ILE A 191 1.15 -14.43 -11.33
C ILE A 191 1.79 -13.64 -12.47
N ASN A 192 2.96 -13.05 -12.21
CA ASN A 192 3.67 -12.22 -13.16
C ASN A 192 4.27 -13.04 -14.32
N PRO A 193 4.67 -12.40 -15.45
CA PRO A 193 5.16 -13.12 -16.63
C PRO A 193 6.38 -14.00 -16.39
N THR A 194 7.22 -13.68 -15.39
CA THR A 194 8.40 -14.49 -15.05
C THR A 194 8.09 -15.66 -14.12
N LEU A 195 6.83 -15.84 -13.70
CA LEU A 195 6.40 -16.90 -12.79
C LEU A 195 7.13 -16.89 -11.44
N ARG A 196 7.44 -15.70 -10.91
CA ARG A 196 8.18 -15.54 -9.64
C ARG A 196 7.43 -14.74 -8.60
N TYR A 197 6.50 -13.90 -9.05
CA TYR A 197 5.74 -13.01 -8.18
C TYR A 197 4.26 -13.13 -8.50
N ALA A 198 3.43 -12.91 -7.50
CA ALA A 198 1.98 -12.88 -7.63
C ALA A 198 1.42 -11.69 -6.85
N THR A 199 0.30 -11.15 -7.31
CA THR A 199 -0.43 -10.11 -6.58
C THR A 199 -1.92 -10.40 -6.65
N THR A 200 -2.67 -9.76 -5.77
CA THR A 200 -4.14 -9.74 -5.80
C THR A 200 -4.59 -8.30 -6.07
N GLY A 201 -5.85 -7.94 -5.79
CA GLY A 201 -6.24 -6.53 -5.69
C GLY A 201 -5.39 -5.74 -4.67
N GLU A 202 -4.80 -6.42 -3.68
CA GLU A 202 -3.82 -5.86 -2.76
C GLU A 202 -2.43 -5.81 -3.40
N PRO A 203 -1.72 -4.66 -3.35
CA PRO A 203 -0.34 -4.50 -3.81
C PRO A 203 0.66 -5.27 -2.96
N THR A 204 0.57 -6.60 -2.94
CA THR A 204 1.43 -7.47 -2.12
C THR A 204 2.73 -7.81 -2.87
N PHE A 205 2.67 -8.03 -4.18
CA PHE A 205 3.84 -8.44 -4.99
C PHE A 205 4.59 -9.64 -4.37
N SER A 206 3.79 -10.58 -3.88
CA SER A 206 4.14 -11.79 -3.14
C SER A 206 5.01 -12.74 -3.96
N GLN A 207 5.81 -13.60 -3.33
CA GLN A 207 6.61 -14.59 -4.08
C GLN A 207 5.75 -15.79 -4.46
N TYR A 208 5.85 -16.25 -5.70
CA TYR A 208 5.21 -17.47 -6.19
C TYR A 208 6.25 -18.57 -6.38
N ASP A 209 5.97 -19.75 -5.85
CA ASP A 209 6.79 -20.96 -6.02
C ASP A 209 6.07 -21.93 -6.96
N ALA A 210 6.59 -22.07 -8.18
CA ALA A 210 6.00 -22.91 -9.21
C ALA A 210 6.07 -24.41 -8.89
N ASN A 211 7.03 -24.85 -8.08
CA ASN A 211 7.19 -26.26 -7.73
C ASN A 211 6.11 -26.70 -6.74
N SER A 212 5.91 -25.89 -5.69
CA SER A 212 4.86 -26.16 -4.69
C SER A 212 3.50 -25.56 -5.05
N LYS A 213 3.42 -24.79 -6.13
CA LYS A 213 2.21 -24.07 -6.58
C LYS A 213 1.60 -23.22 -5.45
N THR A 214 2.44 -22.53 -4.69
CA THR A 214 2.04 -21.74 -3.51
C THR A 214 2.54 -20.30 -3.60
N VAL A 215 1.84 -19.39 -2.94
CA VAL A 215 2.22 -17.98 -2.83
C VAL A 215 2.65 -17.67 -1.40
N GLN A 216 3.88 -17.18 -1.24
CA GLN A 216 4.39 -16.60 0.00
C GLN A 216 4.03 -15.13 0.03
N VAL A 217 2.91 -14.84 0.72
CA VAL A 217 2.29 -13.52 0.74
C VAL A 217 3.28 -12.48 1.33
N ARG A 218 3.36 -11.29 0.74
CA ARG A 218 4.10 -10.11 1.24
C ARG A 218 3.18 -8.97 1.71
N GLN A 219 3.69 -8.06 2.55
CA GLN A 219 2.89 -6.94 3.06
C GLN A 219 2.34 -6.09 1.92
N ALA A 220 1.03 -5.87 1.94
CA ALA A 220 0.41 -4.94 1.02
C ALA A 220 1.03 -3.55 1.21
N GLN A 221 1.39 -2.89 0.12
CA GLN A 221 2.03 -1.57 0.15
C GLN A 221 1.03 -0.41 0.40
N GLY A 222 -0.22 -0.72 0.75
CA GLY A 222 -1.32 0.25 0.73
C GLY A 222 -1.75 0.60 -0.71
N GLY A 223 -2.97 1.10 -0.86
CA GLY A 223 -3.55 1.44 -2.17
C GLY A 223 -4.13 0.22 -2.92
N CYS A 224 -4.27 0.32 -4.25
CA CYS A 224 -4.98 -0.65 -5.07
C CYS A 224 -4.40 -0.82 -6.49
N GLN A 225 -5.06 -1.64 -7.32
CA GLN A 225 -4.75 -1.84 -8.75
C GLN A 225 -3.29 -2.23 -9.07
N PRO A 226 -2.65 -3.13 -8.30
CA PRO A 226 -1.31 -3.56 -8.64
C PRO A 226 -1.28 -4.26 -10.00
N TYR A 227 -0.13 -4.26 -10.65
CA TYR A 227 0.16 -5.05 -11.85
C TYR A 227 1.68 -5.14 -12.07
N PHE A 228 2.11 -5.79 -13.15
CA PHE A 228 3.52 -6.12 -13.40
C PHE A 228 4.01 -5.59 -14.74
N SER A 229 5.31 -5.27 -14.80
CA SER A 229 6.01 -5.12 -16.07
C SER A 229 6.24 -6.48 -16.75
N GLN A 230 6.33 -6.49 -18.09
CA GLN A 230 6.49 -7.72 -18.86
C GLN A 230 7.83 -8.44 -18.57
N ASP A 231 8.88 -7.67 -18.30
CA ASP A 231 10.21 -8.18 -17.94
C ASP A 231 10.28 -8.76 -16.52
N GLY A 232 9.22 -8.58 -15.72
CA GLY A 232 9.14 -9.02 -14.33
C GLY A 232 10.15 -8.35 -13.41
N VAL A 233 10.66 -7.17 -13.77
CA VAL A 233 11.51 -6.35 -12.89
C VAL A 233 10.66 -5.53 -11.93
N TRP A 234 9.54 -4.99 -12.41
CA TRP A 234 8.74 -4.00 -11.70
C TRP A 234 7.34 -4.51 -11.38
N GLY A 235 6.87 -4.20 -10.18
CA GLY A 235 5.45 -4.06 -9.88
C GLY A 235 5.08 -2.58 -9.86
N PHE A 236 3.85 -2.23 -10.22
CA PHE A 236 3.32 -0.87 -10.12
C PHE A 236 1.88 -0.89 -9.63
N TRP A 237 1.44 0.16 -8.94
CA TRP A 237 0.10 0.23 -8.34
C TRP A 237 -0.32 1.66 -8.02
N MET A 238 -1.60 1.86 -7.70
CA MET A 238 -2.11 3.11 -7.15
C MET A 238 -1.80 3.20 -5.66
N GLY A 239 -1.04 4.19 -5.22
CA GLY A 239 -0.69 4.40 -3.81
C GLY A 239 -1.85 4.83 -2.92
N GLY A 240 -2.87 5.43 -3.50
CA GLY A 240 -4.06 5.96 -2.82
C GLY A 240 -5.06 6.51 -3.84
N GLY A 241 -6.16 7.06 -3.34
CA GLY A 241 -7.15 7.74 -4.18
C GLY A 241 -6.55 9.00 -4.83
N GLY A 242 -6.47 9.05 -6.16
CA GLY A 242 -5.97 10.21 -6.92
C GLY A 242 -4.46 10.22 -7.13
N GLY A 243 -3.80 9.11 -6.82
CA GLY A 243 -2.34 9.00 -6.83
C GLY A 243 -1.76 8.92 -5.43
N PRO A 244 -0.42 8.84 -5.30
CA PRO A 244 0.55 8.73 -6.39
C PRO A 244 0.44 7.39 -7.14
N ILE A 245 1.05 7.29 -8.31
CA ILE A 245 1.29 6.01 -8.97
C ILE A 245 2.68 5.53 -8.53
N ASN A 246 2.73 4.38 -7.88
CA ASN A 246 3.94 3.81 -7.30
C ASN A 246 4.52 2.68 -8.15
N ARG A 247 5.82 2.41 -7.95
CA ARG A 247 6.53 1.24 -8.45
C ARG A 247 7.35 0.58 -7.34
N ILE A 248 7.55 -0.73 -7.48
CA ILE A 248 8.42 -1.54 -6.64
C ILE A 248 9.32 -2.39 -7.52
N ASN A 249 10.61 -2.39 -7.23
CA ASN A 249 11.52 -3.36 -7.82
C ASN A 249 11.29 -4.72 -7.14
N LEU A 250 10.78 -5.72 -7.86
CA LEU A 250 10.28 -6.97 -7.27
C LEU A 250 11.37 -7.81 -6.58
N ALA A 251 12.62 -7.66 -7.05
CA ALA A 251 13.79 -8.35 -6.51
C ALA A 251 14.28 -7.70 -5.21
N THR A 252 14.42 -6.37 -5.19
CA THR A 252 15.01 -5.64 -4.05
C THR A 252 13.96 -5.18 -3.02
N GLY A 253 12.71 -5.06 -3.42
CA GLY A 253 11.63 -4.48 -2.62
C GLY A 253 11.66 -2.94 -2.53
N GLN A 254 12.55 -2.27 -3.27
CA GLN A 254 12.64 -0.81 -3.24
C GLN A 254 11.40 -0.17 -3.90
N VAL A 255 10.75 0.74 -3.17
CA VAL A 255 9.56 1.48 -3.61
C VAL A 255 9.94 2.92 -4.00
N SER A 256 9.32 3.43 -5.05
CA SER A 256 9.41 4.82 -5.51
C SER A 256 8.15 5.21 -6.31
N GLN A 257 8.00 6.49 -6.65
CA GLN A 257 6.86 6.99 -7.44
C GLN A 257 7.21 7.04 -8.94
N ILE A 258 6.24 6.70 -9.78
CA ILE A 258 6.25 6.96 -11.24
C ILE A 258 5.71 8.38 -11.48
N LEU A 259 4.55 8.67 -10.89
CA LEU A 259 3.87 9.97 -10.88
C LEU A 259 3.44 10.31 -9.47
N ALA A 260 3.67 11.54 -9.03
CA ALA A 260 3.22 12.02 -7.73
C ALA A 260 1.70 12.25 -7.73
N ALA A 261 1.08 12.33 -6.55
CA ALA A 261 -0.25 12.93 -6.46
C ALA A 261 -0.14 14.43 -6.81
N ASN A 262 -1.08 14.96 -7.59
CA ASN A 262 -1.06 16.33 -8.11
C ASN A 262 0.25 16.66 -8.85
N ASP A 263 0.73 15.72 -9.67
CA ASP A 263 2.00 15.86 -10.39
C ASP A 263 1.99 17.12 -11.28
N PRO A 264 3.01 18.01 -11.20
CA PRO A 264 3.01 19.27 -11.93
C PRO A 264 3.04 19.13 -13.46
N ARG A 265 3.28 17.92 -13.96
CA ARG A 265 3.20 17.60 -15.40
C ARG A 265 1.77 17.35 -15.87
N MET A 266 0.81 17.25 -14.96
CA MET A 266 -0.60 17.08 -15.30
C MET A 266 -1.30 18.43 -15.42
N PRO A 267 -2.31 18.56 -16.30
CA PRO A 267 -3.24 19.68 -16.24
C PRO A 267 -3.91 19.75 -14.87
N LYS A 268 -4.08 20.96 -14.33
CA LYS A 268 -4.65 21.16 -12.98
C LYS A 268 -6.02 20.52 -12.81
N GLU A 269 -6.87 20.63 -13.82
CA GLU A 269 -8.23 20.06 -13.82
C GLU A 269 -8.25 18.54 -14.12
N ARG A 270 -7.08 17.89 -14.19
CA ARG A 270 -6.89 16.47 -14.53
C ARG A 270 -5.68 15.89 -13.79
N ASP A 271 -5.62 16.07 -12.49
CA ASP A 271 -4.48 15.65 -11.66
C ASP A 271 -4.80 14.49 -10.71
N TYR A 272 -6.06 14.03 -10.70
CA TYR A 272 -6.51 12.90 -9.89
C TYR A 272 -6.31 11.58 -10.64
N LEU A 273 -5.16 10.95 -10.39
CA LEU A 273 -4.63 9.84 -11.20
C LEU A 273 -5.24 8.48 -10.83
N TYR A 274 -5.48 7.62 -11.83
CA TYR A 274 -5.92 6.24 -11.65
C TYR A 274 -5.58 5.31 -12.84
N PHE A 275 -5.83 4.01 -12.67
CA PHE A 275 -5.81 2.99 -13.74
C PHE A 275 -4.48 2.83 -14.50
N PRO A 276 -3.34 2.70 -13.81
CA PRO A 276 -2.02 2.66 -14.45
C PRO A 276 -1.87 1.41 -15.31
N MET A 277 -1.22 1.49 -16.47
CA MET A 277 -0.86 0.33 -17.27
C MET A 277 0.39 0.58 -18.10
N LEU A 278 1.33 -0.37 -18.05
CA LEU A 278 2.60 -0.27 -18.74
C LEU A 278 2.55 -1.06 -20.05
N SER A 279 2.97 -0.42 -21.14
CA SER A 279 3.19 -1.13 -22.40
C SER A 279 4.18 -2.27 -22.23
N ARG A 280 4.05 -3.30 -23.07
CA ARG A 280 4.85 -4.52 -22.98
C ARG A 280 6.35 -4.28 -23.13
N CYS A 281 6.76 -3.25 -23.88
CA CYS A 281 8.15 -2.85 -24.04
C CYS A 281 8.65 -1.87 -22.95
N GLY A 282 7.78 -1.46 -22.03
CA GLY A 282 8.12 -0.55 -20.92
C GLY A 282 8.34 0.91 -21.33
N ARG A 283 8.04 1.28 -22.58
CA ARG A 283 8.33 2.61 -23.15
C ARG A 283 7.15 3.58 -23.12
N LEU A 284 5.94 3.07 -22.96
CA LEU A 284 4.72 3.85 -22.74
C LEU A 284 4.04 3.39 -21.46
N PHE A 285 3.40 4.34 -20.79
CA PHE A 285 2.58 4.13 -19.60
C PHE A 285 1.27 4.88 -19.77
N ALA A 286 0.16 4.14 -19.79
CA ALA A 286 -1.18 4.69 -19.83
C ALA A 286 -1.78 4.76 -18.43
N PHE A 287 -2.67 5.73 -18.22
CA PHE A 287 -3.42 5.91 -16.99
C PHE A 287 -4.63 6.79 -17.30
N ALA A 288 -5.52 7.01 -16.34
CA ALA A 288 -6.57 8.01 -16.46
C ALA A 288 -6.41 9.10 -15.41
N ALA A 289 -7.01 10.26 -15.68
CA ALA A 289 -7.12 11.34 -14.71
C ALA A 289 -8.49 12.02 -14.80
N SER A 290 -9.01 12.47 -13.66
CA SER A 290 -10.29 13.16 -13.53
C SER A 290 -10.11 14.54 -12.88
N PRO A 291 -11.13 15.43 -12.94
CA PRO A 291 -11.16 16.67 -12.17
C PRO A 291 -11.49 16.41 -10.70
N HIS A 292 -10.54 15.85 -9.95
CA HIS A 292 -10.64 15.54 -8.52
C HIS A 292 -11.79 14.59 -8.12
N GLN A 293 -12.22 13.73 -9.04
CA GLN A 293 -13.31 12.77 -8.82
C GLN A 293 -12.75 11.35 -8.68
N HIS A 294 -13.29 10.57 -7.75
CA HIS A 294 -12.77 9.23 -7.45
C HIS A 294 -13.60 8.10 -8.03
N ASP A 295 -14.94 8.21 -8.08
CA ASP A 295 -15.84 7.10 -8.41
C ASP A 295 -15.50 6.45 -9.76
N HIS A 296 -15.20 5.16 -9.76
CA HIS A 296 -14.70 4.50 -10.96
C HIS A 296 -15.79 4.27 -12.02
N PHE A 297 -17.08 4.55 -11.78
CA PHE A 297 -18.18 4.28 -12.72
C PHE A 297 -18.79 5.55 -13.32
N THR A 298 -18.70 6.66 -12.59
CA THR A 298 -19.43 7.90 -12.90
C THR A 298 -18.54 9.12 -13.04
N SER A 299 -17.25 9.03 -12.67
CA SER A 299 -16.34 10.16 -12.81
C SER A 299 -15.94 10.43 -14.26
N ASP A 300 -15.71 11.71 -14.57
CA ASP A 300 -15.22 12.26 -15.85
C ASP A 300 -13.72 11.98 -16.01
N TYR A 301 -13.34 10.70 -16.09
CA TYR A 301 -11.97 10.27 -16.33
C TYR A 301 -11.62 10.36 -17.82
N ASP A 302 -10.45 10.89 -18.12
CA ASP A 302 -9.83 10.88 -19.44
C ASP A 302 -8.56 10.04 -19.47
N ILE A 303 -8.27 9.41 -20.61
CA ILE A 303 -7.07 8.59 -20.80
C ILE A 303 -5.87 9.46 -21.16
N PHE A 304 -4.77 9.22 -20.46
CA PHE A 304 -3.46 9.81 -20.71
C PHE A 304 -2.43 8.73 -21.03
N VAL A 305 -1.46 9.07 -21.87
CA VAL A 305 -0.27 8.25 -22.12
C VAL A 305 0.98 9.08 -21.94
N ALA A 306 1.96 8.51 -21.28
CA ALA A 306 3.27 9.10 -21.10
C ALA A 306 4.36 8.15 -21.62
N GLN A 307 5.43 8.72 -22.15
CA GLN A 307 6.64 7.95 -22.43
C GLN A 307 7.35 7.62 -21.12
N THR A 308 7.95 6.43 -21.04
CA THR A 308 8.74 5.99 -19.88
C THR A 308 10.11 5.47 -20.29
N SER A 309 11.07 5.56 -19.38
CA SER A 309 12.32 4.80 -19.44
C SER A 309 12.03 3.34 -19.06
N PRO A 310 12.26 2.34 -19.92
CA PRO A 310 12.03 0.94 -19.54
C PRO A 310 12.89 0.47 -18.36
N ALA A 311 14.06 1.07 -18.18
CA ALA A 311 15.00 0.67 -17.14
C ALA A 311 14.52 1.09 -15.75
N THR A 312 13.94 2.29 -15.63
CA THR A 312 13.56 2.88 -14.34
C THR A 312 12.06 3.01 -14.13
N LEU A 313 11.28 3.04 -15.22
CA LEU A 313 9.89 3.49 -15.30
C LEU A 313 9.68 4.97 -14.99
N ASP A 314 10.72 5.81 -15.09
CA ASP A 314 10.54 7.26 -14.98
C ASP A 314 9.83 7.80 -16.22
N ILE A 315 8.90 8.72 -15.99
CA ILE A 315 8.19 9.44 -17.06
C ILE A 315 9.15 10.39 -17.77
N VAL A 316 9.14 10.33 -19.10
CA VAL A 316 9.92 11.17 -20.01
C VAL A 316 9.00 12.23 -20.62
N GLY A 317 9.26 13.49 -20.29
CA GLY A 317 8.43 14.62 -20.73
C GLY A 317 7.08 14.66 -19.99
N THR A 318 6.08 15.23 -20.65
CA THR A 318 4.73 15.40 -20.14
C THR A 318 3.77 14.34 -20.67
N PRO A 319 2.87 13.80 -19.82
CA PRO A 319 1.76 12.96 -20.26
C PRO A 319 0.88 13.66 -21.31
N VAL A 320 0.28 12.87 -22.21
CA VAL A 320 -0.52 13.33 -23.35
C VAL A 320 -1.94 12.81 -23.21
N ARG A 321 -2.93 13.69 -23.29
CA ARG A 321 -4.36 13.34 -23.23
C ARG A 321 -4.87 12.78 -24.56
N TYR A 322 -5.65 11.70 -24.50
CA TYR A 322 -6.23 11.02 -25.67
C TYR A 322 -7.76 11.05 -25.71
N THR A 323 -8.43 11.28 -24.59
CA THR A 323 -9.90 11.33 -24.54
C THR A 323 -10.40 12.61 -23.88
N PHE A 324 -11.65 12.94 -24.21
CA PHE A 324 -12.33 14.20 -23.87
C PHE A 324 -13.85 14.00 -23.70
N ASP A 325 -14.29 12.74 -23.59
CA ASP A 325 -15.71 12.39 -23.47
C ASP A 325 -16.16 12.58 -22.01
N LYS A 326 -17.42 12.94 -21.78
CA LYS A 326 -17.96 13.12 -20.42
C LYS A 326 -18.35 11.81 -19.74
N GLY A 327 -18.38 10.72 -20.48
CA GLY A 327 -18.42 9.38 -19.93
C GLY A 327 -17.15 9.06 -19.15
N CYS A 328 -17.19 7.97 -18.40
CA CYS A 328 -16.04 7.50 -17.64
C CYS A 328 -15.15 6.66 -18.56
N ASP A 329 -14.00 7.20 -18.97
CA ASP A 329 -12.95 6.42 -19.63
C ASP A 329 -11.95 5.89 -18.61
N ARG A 330 -11.89 4.57 -18.46
CA ARG A 330 -11.09 3.92 -17.40
C ARG A 330 -10.35 2.71 -17.90
N PHE A 331 -9.37 2.29 -17.11
CA PHE A 331 -8.64 1.03 -17.34
C PHE A 331 -8.03 0.89 -18.74
N PRO A 332 -7.11 1.80 -19.09
CA PRO A 332 -6.40 1.67 -20.34
C PRO A 332 -5.39 0.50 -20.31
N ASP A 333 -5.17 -0.11 -21.47
CA ASP A 333 -3.94 -0.82 -21.81
C ASP A 333 -3.35 -0.20 -23.08
N VAL A 334 -2.03 -0.20 -23.21
CA VAL A 334 -1.31 0.50 -24.28
C VAL A 334 -0.27 -0.39 -24.93
N TYR A 335 -0.25 -0.37 -26.25
CA TYR A 335 0.70 -1.10 -27.07
C TYR A 335 1.60 -0.14 -27.85
N LEU A 336 2.88 -0.48 -27.92
CA LEU A 336 3.86 0.13 -28.81
C LEU A 336 4.67 -0.97 -29.48
N ALA A 337 4.66 -0.98 -30.81
CA ALA A 337 5.46 -1.86 -31.63
C ALA A 337 6.95 -1.50 -31.47
N GLY A 338 7.76 -2.50 -31.18
CA GLY A 338 9.21 -2.38 -31.02
C GLY A 338 9.77 -3.66 -30.45
N GLN A 339 11.05 -3.94 -30.70
CA GLN A 339 11.68 -5.13 -30.13
C GLN A 339 11.53 -5.10 -28.62
N GLN A 340 10.99 -6.20 -28.06
CA GLN A 340 11.25 -6.54 -26.67
C GLN A 340 12.76 -6.41 -26.48
N THR A 341 13.22 -5.61 -25.51
CA THR A 341 14.62 -5.75 -25.10
C THR A 341 14.74 -7.16 -24.56
N ALA A 342 15.21 -8.07 -25.41
CA ALA A 342 15.56 -9.43 -25.05
C ALA A 342 16.75 -9.33 -24.10
N ARG A 343 16.47 -9.09 -22.82
CA ARG A 343 17.36 -9.54 -21.78
C ARG A 343 17.06 -11.02 -21.64
N THR A 344 17.87 -11.84 -22.31
CA THR A 344 18.10 -13.22 -21.91
C THR A 344 18.60 -13.17 -20.47
N HIS A 345 17.67 -13.28 -19.52
CA HIS A 345 18.08 -13.55 -18.15
C HIS A 345 18.56 -14.99 -18.08
N PRO A 346 19.73 -15.26 -17.47
CA PRO A 346 20.18 -16.62 -17.25
C PRO A 346 19.09 -17.38 -16.51
N GLN A 347 18.82 -18.63 -16.91
CA GLN A 347 18.17 -19.57 -16.01
C GLN A 347 18.89 -19.50 -14.65
N PRO A 348 18.18 -19.28 -13.53
CA PRO A 348 18.81 -19.43 -12.24
C PRO A 348 19.27 -20.87 -12.10
N GLN A 349 20.57 -21.06 -11.81
CA GLN A 349 21.04 -22.34 -11.29
C GLN A 349 20.17 -22.73 -10.08
N PRO A 350 19.84 -24.03 -9.92
CA PRO A 350 19.21 -24.50 -8.70
C PRO A 350 20.09 -24.06 -7.51
N ALA A 351 19.46 -23.42 -6.53
CA ALA A 351 20.15 -22.95 -5.34
C ALA A 351 20.96 -24.12 -4.73
N PRO A 352 22.23 -23.91 -4.33
CA PRO A 352 23.01 -24.96 -3.71
C PRO A 352 22.29 -25.45 -2.45
N ARG A 353 22.22 -26.78 -2.31
CA ARG A 353 21.72 -27.48 -1.13
C ARG A 353 22.34 -26.85 0.12
N SER A 354 21.53 -26.22 0.97
CA SER A 354 22.03 -25.62 2.22
C SER A 354 22.44 -26.71 3.21
N ALA A 355 23.66 -26.56 3.73
CA ALA A 355 24.23 -27.32 4.84
C ALA A 355 23.38 -27.18 6.13
N PRO A 356 23.62 -28.02 7.17
CA PRO A 356 22.80 -28.04 8.39
C PRO A 356 22.71 -26.68 9.07
N ARG A 357 21.49 -26.28 9.41
CA ARG A 357 21.13 -24.95 9.93
C ARG A 357 21.62 -24.71 11.36
N THR A 358 22.45 -23.69 11.55
CA THR A 358 22.61 -23.02 12.85
C THR A 358 21.32 -22.28 13.22
N ALA A 359 20.89 -22.35 14.48
CA ALA A 359 19.72 -21.63 14.98
C ALA A 359 19.83 -20.12 14.69
N SER A 360 18.79 -19.50 14.12
CA SER A 360 18.81 -18.06 13.83
C SER A 360 18.83 -17.26 15.13
N THR A 361 19.78 -16.34 15.29
CA THR A 361 19.92 -15.46 16.47
C THR A 361 18.98 -14.25 16.46
N GLY A 362 18.26 -14.03 15.35
CA GLY A 362 17.34 -12.91 15.15
C GLY A 362 15.95 -13.11 15.78
N PRO A 363 15.09 -12.06 15.74
CA PRO A 363 13.74 -12.13 16.28
C PRO A 363 12.84 -13.06 15.46
N VAL A 364 11.82 -13.61 16.13
CA VAL A 364 10.74 -14.37 15.50
C VAL A 364 9.69 -13.43 14.92
N PHE A 365 9.49 -12.26 15.50
CA PHE A 365 8.64 -11.19 14.95
C PHE A 365 9.36 -9.85 15.10
N ALA A 366 9.33 -9.01 14.07
CA ALA A 366 9.94 -7.68 14.13
C ALA A 366 9.16 -6.67 13.28
N TRP A 367 8.72 -5.59 13.93
CA TRP A 367 8.05 -4.47 13.29
C TRP A 367 8.70 -3.17 13.78
N GLU A 368 9.43 -2.49 12.91
CA GLU A 368 10.13 -1.25 13.26
C GLU A 368 9.22 -0.03 13.15
N ALA A 369 8.65 0.19 11.96
CA ALA A 369 7.69 1.25 11.65
C ALA A 369 6.93 0.89 10.35
N GLY A 370 5.82 1.55 10.07
CA GLY A 370 4.93 1.22 8.94
C GLY A 370 5.55 1.41 7.55
N ASN A 371 6.59 2.24 7.41
CA ASN A 371 7.34 2.44 6.16
C ASN A 371 8.58 1.54 6.02
N LYS A 372 8.77 0.58 6.93
CA LYS A 372 9.91 -0.34 6.90
C LYS A 372 9.52 -1.68 6.29
N PRO A 373 10.48 -2.43 5.72
CA PRO A 373 10.21 -3.76 5.19
C PRO A 373 9.69 -4.76 6.22
N ASN A 374 9.96 -4.57 7.52
CA ASN A 374 9.50 -5.40 8.63
C ASN A 374 9.57 -6.90 8.32
N SER A 375 10.78 -7.46 8.32
CA SER A 375 10.97 -8.88 8.00
C SER A 375 11.94 -9.54 8.97
N VAL A 376 11.72 -10.84 9.18
CA VAL A 376 12.60 -11.73 9.95
C VAL A 376 13.05 -12.88 9.05
N ARG A 377 14.08 -13.60 9.44
CA ARG A 377 14.40 -14.89 8.80
C ARG A 377 13.61 -15.99 9.48
N ASP A 378 12.82 -16.72 8.71
CA ASP A 378 12.06 -17.84 9.22
C ASP A 378 13.02 -18.95 9.70
N SER A 379 12.92 -19.28 10.97
CA SER A 379 13.82 -20.25 11.59
C SER A 379 13.68 -21.65 11.00
N ALA A 380 12.55 -21.99 10.35
CA ALA A 380 12.17 -23.28 9.80
C ALA A 380 12.52 -23.47 8.30
N THR A 381 12.75 -22.38 7.56
CA THR A 381 13.00 -22.40 6.11
C THR A 381 14.20 -21.55 5.69
N GLY A 382 14.68 -20.64 6.55
CA GLY A 382 15.74 -19.67 6.27
C GLY A 382 15.32 -18.51 5.36
N LYS A 383 14.09 -18.53 4.83
CA LYS A 383 13.53 -17.49 3.94
C LYS A 383 13.07 -16.26 4.74
N PRO A 384 13.03 -15.06 4.14
CA PRO A 384 12.42 -13.89 4.77
C PRO A 384 10.93 -14.10 5.00
N ARG A 385 10.45 -13.82 6.22
CA ARG A 385 9.03 -13.75 6.59
C ARG A 385 8.70 -12.30 6.99
N PHE A 386 7.73 -11.72 6.31
CA PHE A 386 7.29 -10.36 6.59
C PHE A 386 6.37 -10.32 7.81
N CYS A 387 6.63 -9.41 8.73
CA CYS A 387 5.89 -9.20 9.95
C CYS A 387 4.95 -8.02 9.74
N ARG A 388 3.69 -8.32 9.42
CA ARG A 388 2.70 -7.29 9.09
C ARG A 388 1.84 -6.96 10.27
N LEU A 389 1.33 -5.75 10.27
CA LEU A 389 0.33 -5.29 11.22
C LEU A 389 -0.80 -4.61 10.44
N ARG A 390 -2.04 -5.08 10.63
CA ARG A 390 -3.25 -4.51 10.05
C ARG A 390 -3.98 -3.68 11.10
N ALA A 391 -4.28 -2.42 10.79
CA ALA A 391 -5.07 -1.55 11.65
C ALA A 391 -6.51 -2.09 11.80
N ARG A 392 -7.08 -1.91 12.99
CA ARG A 392 -8.46 -2.28 13.35
C ARG A 392 -9.04 -1.21 14.27
N GLY A 393 -10.25 -0.73 13.96
CA GLY A 393 -10.91 0.35 14.70
C GLY A 393 -10.09 1.64 14.71
N LYS A 394 -10.06 2.33 15.86
CA LYS A 394 -9.44 3.67 16.06
C LYS A 394 -7.92 3.60 16.22
N ALA A 395 -7.25 3.13 15.17
CA ALA A 395 -5.81 3.03 15.10
C ALA A 395 -5.29 3.42 13.71
N TRP A 396 -4.16 4.13 13.67
CA TRP A 396 -3.53 4.61 12.44
C TRP A 396 -2.02 4.74 12.62
N LEU A 397 -1.31 5.20 11.59
CA LEU A 397 0.12 5.50 11.65
C LEU A 397 0.35 7.01 11.80
N ASP A 398 1.29 7.41 12.66
CA ASP A 398 1.70 8.82 12.77
C ASP A 398 2.72 9.23 11.68
N HIS A 399 3.22 10.48 11.73
CA HIS A 399 4.20 10.98 10.76
C HIS A 399 5.54 10.23 10.76
N ASN A 400 5.87 9.51 11.83
CA ASN A 400 7.04 8.63 11.90
C ASN A 400 6.72 7.20 11.45
N TYR A 401 5.50 6.97 10.99
CA TYR A 401 4.94 5.65 10.73
C TYR A 401 4.93 4.76 11.99
N ALA A 402 4.90 5.35 13.19
CA ALA A 402 4.67 4.62 14.43
C ALA A 402 3.17 4.33 14.59
N ILE A 403 2.84 3.26 15.32
CA ILE A 403 1.46 2.90 15.60
C ILE A 403 0.88 3.90 16.57
N ARG A 404 -0.27 4.46 16.21
CA ARG A 404 -1.09 5.30 17.07
C ARG A 404 -2.39 4.57 17.37
N THR A 405 -2.67 4.34 18.65
CA THR A 405 -3.92 3.70 19.09
C THR A 405 -4.64 4.62 20.04
N VAL A 406 -5.94 4.80 19.82
CA VAL A 406 -6.83 5.53 20.73
C VAL A 406 -8.14 4.76 20.80
N GLY A 407 -8.10 3.53 21.32
CA GLY A 407 -9.24 2.61 21.31
C GLY A 407 -9.20 1.52 20.24
N GLY A 408 -8.37 1.67 19.20
CA GLY A 408 -8.15 0.64 18.17
C GLY A 408 -6.97 -0.29 18.47
N ALA A 409 -6.64 -1.14 17.50
CA ALA A 409 -5.53 -2.07 17.57
C ALA A 409 -4.81 -2.22 16.23
N PHE A 410 -3.61 -2.77 16.27
CA PHE A 410 -2.94 -3.33 15.11
C PHE A 410 -2.76 -4.84 15.34
N VAL A 411 -3.24 -5.65 14.41
CA VAL A 411 -3.24 -7.11 14.48
C VAL A 411 -2.13 -7.67 13.61
N ALA A 412 -1.32 -8.58 14.15
CA ALA A 412 -0.28 -9.25 13.39
C ALA A 412 -0.87 -10.26 12.41
N GLU A 413 -0.41 -10.20 11.16
CA GLU A 413 -0.78 -11.19 10.15
C GLU A 413 0.32 -12.25 10.04
N ASP A 414 -0.08 -13.51 9.93
CA ASP A 414 0.80 -14.67 9.69
C ASP A 414 1.94 -14.84 10.72
N ALA A 415 1.77 -14.33 11.95
CA ALA A 415 2.79 -14.38 13.02
C ALA A 415 2.52 -15.42 14.12
N ASP A 416 1.25 -15.72 14.38
CA ASP A 416 0.81 -16.48 15.56
C ASP A 416 1.46 -17.87 15.65
N ALA A 417 1.36 -18.67 14.59
CA ALA A 417 1.88 -20.03 14.56
C ALA A 417 3.41 -20.10 14.67
N ALA A 418 4.10 -19.18 13.99
CA ALA A 418 5.56 -19.09 14.03
C ALA A 418 6.06 -18.69 15.42
N LEU A 419 5.42 -17.71 16.03
CA LEU A 419 5.73 -17.23 17.38
C LEU A 419 5.48 -18.33 18.42
N LEU A 420 4.28 -18.92 18.41
CA LEU A 420 3.92 -20.02 19.30
C LEU A 420 4.95 -21.15 19.23
N SER A 421 5.22 -21.63 18.02
CA SER A 421 6.12 -22.77 17.81
C SER A 421 7.55 -22.47 18.26
N ALA A 422 8.06 -21.26 17.99
CA ALA A 422 9.41 -20.88 18.38
C ALA A 422 9.57 -20.73 19.90
N CYS A 423 8.60 -20.09 20.57
CA CYS A 423 8.62 -19.96 22.02
C CYS A 423 8.45 -21.32 22.72
N LYS A 424 7.51 -22.18 22.30
CA LYS A 424 7.37 -23.54 22.87
C LYS A 424 8.64 -24.39 22.75
N ARG A 425 9.39 -24.24 21.64
CA ARG A 425 10.65 -24.97 21.44
C ARG A 425 11.79 -24.47 22.33
N SER A 426 11.82 -23.18 22.63
CA SER A 426 12.93 -22.54 23.34
C SER A 426 12.69 -22.39 24.83
N ASN A 427 11.43 -22.34 25.26
CA ASN A 427 11.00 -21.94 26.61
C ASN A 427 11.55 -20.58 27.03
N GLN A 428 11.85 -19.71 26.05
CA GLN A 428 12.43 -18.41 26.27
C GLN A 428 11.70 -17.35 25.45
N LEU A 429 11.68 -16.13 25.99
CA LEU A 429 11.03 -14.99 25.37
C LEU A 429 11.88 -13.75 25.58
N THR A 430 11.98 -12.91 24.56
CA THR A 430 12.22 -11.48 24.76
C THR A 430 11.14 -10.70 24.02
N LEU A 431 10.47 -9.78 24.70
CA LEU A 431 9.62 -8.77 24.10
C LEU A 431 10.30 -7.41 24.22
N ARG A 432 10.56 -6.75 23.09
CA ARG A 432 11.08 -5.38 23.02
C ARG A 432 10.06 -4.48 22.34
N ALA A 433 9.87 -3.27 22.88
CA ALA A 433 9.01 -2.24 22.33
C ALA A 433 9.49 -0.84 22.75
N VAL A 434 9.27 0.17 21.91
CA VAL A 434 9.36 1.58 22.30
C VAL A 434 7.95 2.13 22.42
N ILE A 435 7.59 2.61 23.61
CA ILE A 435 6.23 3.02 23.95
C ILE A 435 6.19 4.46 24.44
N GLN A 436 5.11 5.15 24.12
CA GLN A 436 4.77 6.45 24.69
C GLN A 436 3.29 6.45 25.04
N THR A 437 2.98 6.48 26.34
CA THR A 437 1.59 6.58 26.80
C THR A 437 1.05 8.00 26.64
N ASP A 438 -0.24 8.12 26.34
CA ASP A 438 -0.95 9.41 26.36
C ASP A 438 -1.23 9.92 27.77
N GLY A 439 -1.46 8.99 28.70
CA GLY A 439 -1.88 9.30 30.06
C GLY A 439 -1.67 8.14 31.03
N ILE A 440 -1.97 8.37 32.31
CA ILE A 440 -1.83 7.38 33.40
C ILE A 440 -3.19 6.90 33.93
N GLU A 441 -4.29 7.32 33.31
CA GLU A 441 -5.66 6.92 33.59
C GLU A 441 -6.03 5.56 33.01
N GLN A 442 -5.15 4.94 32.22
CA GLN A 442 -5.34 3.61 31.63
C GLN A 442 -5.39 2.52 32.72
N ARG A 443 -6.32 1.56 32.60
CA ARG A 443 -6.57 0.50 33.60
C ARG A 443 -6.88 -0.85 32.93
N GLY A 444 -6.77 -1.95 33.68
CA GLY A 444 -7.38 -3.23 33.29
C GLY A 444 -6.46 -4.37 32.81
N PRO A 445 -5.15 -4.40 33.08
CA PRO A 445 -4.24 -3.48 32.41
C PRO A 445 -4.59 -3.27 30.92
N ALA A 446 -4.53 -2.03 30.43
CA ALA A 446 -4.68 -1.71 29.00
C ALA A 446 -3.61 -2.44 28.17
N ARG A 447 -3.95 -3.00 27.00
CA ARG A 447 -3.03 -3.87 26.25
C ARG A 447 -2.11 -3.05 25.34
N ILE A 448 -0.81 -3.07 25.64
CA ILE A 448 0.20 -2.46 24.79
C ILE A 448 0.61 -3.44 23.70
N VAL A 449 1.16 -4.61 24.08
CA VAL A 449 1.47 -5.73 23.16
C VAL A 449 0.99 -7.01 23.84
N THR A 450 0.15 -7.79 23.15
CA THR A 450 -0.45 -8.99 23.73
C THR A 450 -0.49 -10.13 22.72
N PHE A 451 -0.33 -11.35 23.21
CA PHE A 451 -0.55 -12.58 22.45
C PHE A 451 -1.70 -13.34 23.10
N SER A 452 -2.92 -12.95 22.74
CA SER A 452 -4.17 -13.33 23.42
C SER A 452 -5.35 -13.43 22.45
N SER A 453 -6.38 -14.15 22.87
CA SER A 453 -7.65 -14.28 22.15
C SER A 453 -8.81 -13.67 22.93
N ASP A 454 -8.66 -13.44 24.24
CA ASP A 454 -9.66 -12.79 25.07
C ASP A 454 -9.07 -12.33 26.44
N PRO A 455 -9.85 -11.62 27.29
CA PRO A 455 -9.39 -11.14 28.61
C PRO A 455 -9.06 -12.24 29.64
N TYR A 456 -9.34 -13.50 29.33
CA TYR A 456 -9.15 -14.67 30.19
C TYR A 456 -8.18 -15.72 29.61
N SER A 457 -7.78 -15.61 28.34
CA SER A 457 -6.87 -16.55 27.68
C SER A 457 -5.76 -15.82 26.91
N ARG A 458 -4.51 -16.03 27.33
CA ARG A 458 -3.32 -15.43 26.72
C ARG A 458 -2.08 -16.29 26.88
N ASN A 459 -1.10 -16.08 26.01
CA ASN A 459 0.27 -16.55 26.23
C ASN A 459 1.10 -15.48 26.95
N PHE A 460 0.99 -14.20 26.57
CA PHE A 460 1.57 -13.09 27.32
C PHE A 460 0.84 -11.77 27.06
N THR A 461 1.00 -10.81 27.97
CA THR A 461 0.59 -9.42 27.81
C THR A 461 1.60 -8.50 28.47
N LEU A 462 2.12 -7.54 27.71
CA LEU A 462 2.63 -6.27 28.24
C LEU A 462 1.48 -5.27 28.24
N GLY A 463 1.12 -4.78 29.41
CA GLY A 463 0.02 -3.83 29.58
C GLY A 463 0.37 -2.66 30.50
N GLN A 464 -0.58 -1.74 30.64
CA GLN A 464 -0.46 -0.59 31.52
C GLN A 464 -1.60 -0.57 32.55
N ASP A 465 -1.24 -0.30 33.80
CA ASP A 465 -2.21 0.01 34.85
C ASP A 465 -1.69 1.21 35.67
N GLY A 466 -2.35 2.36 35.55
CA GLY A 466 -1.80 3.57 36.17
C GLY A 466 -0.59 4.11 35.44
N ASP A 467 0.38 4.52 36.23
CA ASP A 467 1.74 4.84 35.81
C ASP A 467 2.63 3.59 35.68
N LYS A 468 2.10 2.38 35.89
CA LYS A 468 2.87 1.13 35.92
C LYS A 468 2.72 0.32 34.64
N LEU A 469 3.82 -0.30 34.21
CA LEU A 469 3.80 -1.38 33.24
C LEU A 469 3.62 -2.72 33.93
N ILE A 470 2.77 -3.56 33.35
CA ILE A 470 2.38 -4.86 33.87
C ILE A 470 2.77 -5.95 32.87
N MET A 471 3.32 -7.06 33.37
CA MET A 471 3.51 -8.29 32.60
C MET A 471 2.65 -9.42 33.15
N ARG A 472 1.93 -10.07 32.23
CA ARG A 472 1.31 -11.39 32.44
C ARG A 472 1.96 -12.38 31.50
N LEU A 473 2.35 -13.54 31.99
CA LEU A 473 3.04 -14.57 31.22
C LEU A 473 2.47 -15.95 31.57
N ARG A 474 1.97 -16.68 30.57
CA ARG A 474 1.46 -18.03 30.74
C ARG A 474 2.61 -19.01 30.92
N THR A 475 2.48 -19.83 31.94
CA THR A 475 3.23 -21.07 32.21
C THR A 475 2.25 -22.07 32.83
N PRO A 476 2.63 -23.35 33.02
CA PRO A 476 1.81 -24.29 33.77
C PRO A 476 1.46 -23.80 35.19
N SER A 477 2.34 -23.01 35.82
CA SER A 477 2.14 -22.53 37.19
C SER A 477 1.21 -21.33 37.31
N THR A 478 1.10 -20.53 36.25
CA THR A 478 0.31 -19.28 36.25
C THR A 478 -1.10 -19.43 35.66
N GLY A 479 -1.44 -20.64 35.19
CA GLY A 479 -2.68 -20.95 34.50
C GLY A 479 -2.84 -20.27 33.13
N ASP A 480 -3.97 -20.51 32.49
CA ASP A 480 -4.23 -20.13 31.10
C ASP A 480 -4.30 -18.60 30.88
N ASN A 481 -4.50 -17.82 31.93
CA ASN A 481 -4.54 -16.36 31.82
C ASN A 481 -3.22 -15.67 32.21
N GLY A 482 -2.25 -16.39 32.80
CA GLY A 482 -0.97 -15.82 33.22
C GLY A 482 -1.08 -14.73 34.29
N VAL A 483 -2.15 -14.73 35.12
CA VAL A 483 -2.47 -13.65 36.07
C VAL A 483 -1.82 -13.84 37.44
N ASN A 484 -1.43 -15.06 37.81
CA ASN A 484 -0.86 -15.35 39.11
C ASN A 484 0.58 -15.86 38.94
N PRO A 485 1.62 -15.02 39.13
CA PRO A 485 1.56 -13.61 39.50
C PRO A 485 1.33 -12.66 38.32
N GLU A 486 0.74 -11.51 38.62
CA GLU A 486 0.80 -10.31 37.80
C GLU A 486 2.02 -9.49 38.25
N LEU A 487 2.89 -9.13 37.31
CA LEU A 487 4.16 -8.49 37.61
C LEU A 487 4.12 -7.00 37.28
N GLU A 488 4.35 -6.15 38.28
CA GLU A 488 4.67 -4.74 38.08
C GLU A 488 6.13 -4.59 37.65
N LEU A 489 6.37 -4.08 36.44
CA LEU A 489 7.70 -4.03 35.84
C LEU A 489 8.46 -2.75 36.18
N CYS A 490 7.85 -1.59 35.92
CA CYS A 490 8.42 -0.26 36.16
C CYS A 490 7.34 0.82 35.95
N THR A 491 7.65 2.06 36.34
CA THR A 491 6.81 3.21 36.05
C THR A 491 7.15 3.89 34.72
N ILE A 492 6.16 4.55 34.11
CA ILE A 492 6.26 5.32 32.86
C ILE A 492 5.68 6.73 33.04
N THR A 493 6.07 7.64 32.14
CA THR A 493 5.63 9.04 32.16
C THR A 493 4.91 9.38 30.85
N PRO A 494 3.73 10.03 30.90
CA PRO A 494 3.03 10.49 29.70
C PRO A 494 3.90 11.34 28.78
N GLY A 495 3.75 11.12 27.47
CA GLY A 495 4.46 11.89 26.44
C GLY A 495 5.96 11.59 26.31
N LYS A 496 6.54 10.69 27.12
CA LYS A 496 7.96 10.31 27.03
C LYS A 496 8.13 8.93 26.37
N PRO A 497 8.77 8.84 25.19
CA PRO A 497 9.17 7.56 24.61
C PRO A 497 10.06 6.78 25.59
N THR A 498 9.72 5.53 25.85
CA THR A 498 10.41 4.65 26.78
C THR A 498 10.73 3.34 26.07
N HIS A 499 12.01 2.93 26.09
CA HIS A 499 12.43 1.65 25.54
C HIS A 499 12.27 0.57 26.61
N ILE A 500 11.45 -0.44 26.33
CA ILE A 500 11.12 -1.53 27.25
C ILE A 500 11.55 -2.85 26.65
N VAL A 501 12.29 -3.64 27.43
CA VAL A 501 12.63 -5.03 27.10
C VAL A 501 12.28 -5.94 28.26
N VAL A 502 11.47 -6.96 28.01
CA VAL A 502 11.17 -8.01 28.98
C VAL A 502 11.74 -9.33 28.48
N THR A 503 12.66 -9.92 29.23
CA THR A 503 13.27 -11.22 28.92
C THR A 503 12.78 -12.28 29.89
N TYR A 504 12.56 -13.50 29.42
CA TYR A 504 12.20 -14.66 30.22
C TYR A 504 13.04 -15.88 29.85
N THR A 505 13.55 -16.55 30.86
CA THR A 505 13.96 -17.96 30.86
C THR A 505 13.21 -18.67 31.98
N PRO A 506 13.07 -20.01 31.98
CA PRO A 506 12.37 -20.71 33.06
C PRO A 506 12.88 -20.28 34.43
N GLY A 507 12.00 -19.69 35.24
CA GLY A 507 12.30 -19.20 36.59
C GLY A 507 13.04 -17.86 36.71
N LYS A 508 13.23 -17.12 35.61
CA LYS A 508 13.81 -15.77 35.65
C LYS A 508 13.19 -14.84 34.61
N LEU A 509 12.53 -13.79 35.09
CA LEU A 509 12.04 -12.67 34.29
C LEU A 509 12.83 -11.40 34.63
N THR A 510 13.30 -10.68 33.61
CA THR A 510 13.99 -9.40 33.77
C THR A 510 13.34 -8.35 32.87
N CYS A 511 13.02 -7.18 33.43
CA CYS A 511 12.61 -5.99 32.71
C CYS A 511 13.76 -4.98 32.65
N TYR A 512 13.98 -4.42 31.47
CA TYR A 512 14.89 -3.31 31.25
C TYR A 512 14.10 -2.09 30.76
N ARG A 513 14.38 -0.94 31.38
CA ARG A 513 13.87 0.37 30.97
C ARG A 513 15.06 1.23 30.51
N ASP A 514 14.99 1.71 29.28
CA ASP A 514 16.02 2.55 28.66
C ASP A 514 17.43 1.92 28.75
N GLY A 515 17.49 0.62 28.43
CA GLY A 515 18.73 -0.17 28.44
C GLY A 515 19.27 -0.56 29.83
N LYS A 516 18.59 -0.17 30.92
CA LYS A 516 18.99 -0.50 32.31
C LYS A 516 18.00 -1.45 32.95
N GLU A 517 18.50 -2.38 33.77
CA GLU A 517 17.65 -3.28 34.54
C GLU A 517 16.74 -2.48 35.49
N ALA A 518 15.43 -2.72 35.39
CA ALA A 518 14.40 -2.10 36.22
C ALA A 518 13.80 -3.09 37.22
N LEU A 519 13.74 -4.38 36.85
CA LEU A 519 13.26 -5.48 37.67
C LEU A 519 13.94 -6.77 37.24
N THR A 520 14.35 -7.61 38.20
CA THR A 520 14.59 -9.05 38.00
C THR A 520 13.81 -9.83 39.06
N THR A 521 13.12 -10.88 38.66
CA THR A 521 12.32 -11.71 39.57
C THR A 521 12.26 -13.17 39.12
N ASP A 522 12.07 -14.06 40.08
CA ASP A 522 11.84 -15.49 39.92
C ASP A 522 10.37 -15.89 40.18
N ARG A 523 9.46 -14.92 40.35
CA ARG A 523 8.06 -15.22 40.70
C ARG A 523 7.27 -15.95 39.60
N VAL A 524 7.76 -15.97 38.36
CA VAL A 524 7.17 -16.74 37.25
C VAL A 524 8.04 -17.93 36.94
N GLN A 525 7.51 -19.12 37.18
CA GLN A 525 8.21 -20.40 37.07
C GLN A 525 7.61 -21.27 35.96
N GLY A 526 8.39 -22.20 35.43
CA GLY A 526 7.94 -23.18 34.45
C GLY A 526 8.31 -22.84 33.00
N ASP A 527 7.73 -23.61 32.08
CA ASP A 527 8.02 -23.55 30.65
C ASP A 527 6.81 -23.05 29.86
N PHE A 528 6.89 -23.13 28.53
CA PHE A 528 5.79 -22.72 27.63
C PHE A 528 4.98 -23.91 27.11
N SER A 529 5.02 -25.08 27.77
CA SER A 529 4.33 -26.29 27.32
C SER A 529 2.82 -26.10 27.14
N ASN A 530 2.18 -25.30 28.01
CA ASN A 530 0.75 -24.96 27.97
C ASN A 530 0.41 -23.73 27.10
N TRP A 531 1.36 -23.17 26.36
CA TRP A 531 1.03 -22.14 25.37
C TRP A 531 0.13 -22.73 24.28
N SER A 532 -0.92 -21.98 23.95
CA SER A 532 -1.93 -22.35 22.94
C SER A 532 -1.90 -21.37 21.76
N ASN A 533 -2.69 -21.65 20.74
CA ASN A 533 -2.97 -20.67 19.69
C ASN A 533 -3.62 -19.43 20.32
N GLN A 534 -3.14 -18.26 19.93
CA GLN A 534 -3.55 -16.93 20.37
C GLN A 534 -3.34 -15.95 19.20
N HIS A 535 -3.74 -14.69 19.33
CA HIS A 535 -3.51 -13.66 18.31
C HIS A 535 -2.53 -12.60 18.81
N LEU A 536 -1.47 -12.33 18.03
CA LEU A 536 -0.53 -11.27 18.35
C LEU A 536 -1.11 -9.92 17.89
N LEU A 537 -1.22 -8.97 18.80
CA LEU A 537 -1.71 -7.63 18.51
C LEU A 537 -1.13 -6.59 19.47
N CYS A 538 -1.33 -5.32 19.13
CA CYS A 538 -0.96 -4.20 19.96
C CYS A 538 -2.07 -3.14 20.00
N GLY A 539 -2.19 -2.44 21.14
CA GLY A 539 -3.14 -1.35 21.34
C GLY A 539 -4.50 -1.75 21.93
N ASN A 540 -4.88 -3.03 21.92
CA ASN A 540 -6.12 -3.51 22.55
C ASN A 540 -6.07 -5.03 22.81
N GLU A 541 -7.08 -5.57 23.50
CA GLU A 541 -7.38 -7.00 23.56
C GLU A 541 -8.04 -7.45 22.26
N TRP A 542 -7.97 -8.76 21.94
CA TRP A 542 -8.57 -9.30 20.73
C TRP A 542 -10.06 -8.96 20.60
N THR A 543 -10.77 -8.95 21.73
CA THR A 543 -12.19 -8.60 21.90
C THR A 543 -12.49 -7.09 21.91
N ASN A 544 -11.46 -6.24 21.78
CA ASN A 544 -11.53 -4.78 21.76
C ASN A 544 -11.98 -4.09 23.07
N ASP A 545 -11.99 -4.78 24.21
CA ASP A 545 -12.49 -4.28 25.51
C ASP A 545 -11.40 -3.81 26.50
N ARG A 546 -10.12 -3.82 26.10
CA ARG A 546 -8.98 -3.37 26.93
C ARG A 546 -8.06 -2.40 26.17
N PRO A 547 -8.61 -1.29 25.67
CA PRO A 547 -7.88 -0.38 24.79
C PRO A 547 -6.70 0.27 25.51
N TRP A 548 -5.63 0.50 24.75
CA TRP A 548 -4.49 1.31 25.14
C TRP A 548 -4.38 2.55 24.24
N ALA A 549 -4.19 3.71 24.87
CA ALA A 549 -4.01 5.00 24.23
C ALA A 549 -2.54 5.41 24.24
N GLY A 550 -1.92 5.51 23.07
CA GLY A 550 -0.53 5.90 22.97
C GLY A 550 0.10 5.63 21.62
N THR A 551 1.42 5.78 21.58
CA THR A 551 2.25 5.53 20.40
C THR A 551 3.22 4.37 20.67
N LEU A 552 3.32 3.45 19.72
CA LEU A 552 4.15 2.25 19.80
C LEU A 552 4.96 2.05 18.52
N GLU A 553 6.23 1.68 18.66
CA GLU A 553 7.08 1.29 17.54
C GLU A 553 8.21 0.37 17.98
N GLY A 554 9.01 -0.09 17.02
CA GLY A 554 10.16 -0.93 17.32
C GLY A 554 9.77 -2.15 18.14
N ILE A 555 8.75 -2.89 17.70
CA ILE A 555 8.32 -4.14 18.31
C ILE A 555 9.25 -5.25 17.83
N ALA A 556 9.84 -6.01 18.74
CA ALA A 556 10.57 -7.23 18.38
C ALA A 556 10.34 -8.32 19.42
N ILE A 557 10.07 -9.54 18.96
CA ILE A 557 9.84 -10.70 19.80
C ILE A 557 10.85 -11.79 19.43
N PHE A 558 11.62 -12.25 20.40
CA PHE A 558 12.63 -13.29 20.25
C PHE A 558 12.22 -14.54 21.02
N SER A 559 12.55 -15.71 20.48
CA SER A 559 12.44 -17.00 21.20
C SER A 559 13.73 -17.34 21.95
N ARG A 560 14.34 -16.32 22.56
CA ARG A 560 15.53 -16.40 23.41
C ARG A 560 15.55 -15.20 24.36
N ALA A 561 16.17 -15.33 25.52
CA ALA A 561 16.46 -14.19 26.37
C ALA A 561 17.66 -13.40 25.81
N LEU A 562 17.50 -12.08 25.63
CA LEU A 562 18.63 -11.19 25.34
C LEU A 562 19.45 -10.96 26.61
N THR A 563 20.77 -10.85 26.45
CA THR A 563 21.67 -10.47 27.54
C THR A 563 21.59 -8.97 27.82
N ALA A 564 21.96 -8.54 29.03
CA ALA A 564 22.01 -7.12 29.39
C ALA A 564 22.86 -6.28 28.42
N LYS A 565 23.95 -6.85 27.88
CA LYS A 565 24.81 -6.19 26.88
C LYS A 565 24.09 -6.01 25.54
N GLU A 566 23.37 -7.02 25.06
CA GLU A 566 22.55 -6.92 23.86
C GLU A 566 21.44 -5.87 24.03
N VAL A 567 20.77 -5.87 25.19
CA VAL A 567 19.72 -4.88 25.52
C VAL A 567 20.28 -3.46 25.56
N GLY A 568 21.43 -3.24 26.21
CA GLY A 568 22.09 -1.94 26.22
C GLY A 568 22.48 -1.46 24.82
N THR A 569 22.93 -2.38 23.96
CA THR A 569 23.28 -2.07 22.56
C THR A 569 22.03 -1.71 21.74
N ASP A 570 20.95 -2.50 21.85
CA ASP A 570 19.66 -2.22 21.18
C ASP A 570 19.09 -0.87 21.62
N TYR A 571 19.16 -0.53 22.91
CA TYR A 571 18.75 0.78 23.43
C TYR A 571 19.54 1.93 22.78
N GLN A 572 20.87 1.85 22.72
CA GLN A 572 21.67 2.93 22.11
C GLN A 572 21.35 3.11 20.63
N GLN A 573 21.13 2.01 19.91
CA GLN A 573 20.72 2.06 18.49
C GLN A 573 19.35 2.72 18.32
N TYR A 574 18.35 2.34 19.12
CA TYR A 574 17.03 2.96 19.07
C TYR A 574 17.04 4.42 19.49
N ARG A 575 17.78 4.76 20.55
CA ARG A 575 17.95 6.15 21.01
C ARG A 575 18.56 7.02 19.91
N ALA A 576 19.58 6.53 19.20
CA ALA A 576 20.17 7.24 18.07
C ALA A 576 19.15 7.47 16.94
N LYS A 577 18.33 6.47 16.60
CA LYS A 577 17.25 6.61 15.62
C LYS A 577 16.22 7.67 16.03
N MET A 578 15.82 7.69 17.31
CA MET A 578 14.88 8.67 17.84
C MET A 578 15.44 10.09 17.79
N LEU A 579 16.71 10.28 18.18
CA LEU A 579 17.40 11.57 18.14
C LEU A 579 17.64 12.08 16.71
N ALA A 580 17.70 11.19 15.72
CA ALA A 580 17.87 11.56 14.32
C ALA A 580 16.57 12.04 13.65
N ARG A 581 15.42 11.98 14.33
CA ARG A 581 14.14 12.42 13.76
C ARG A 581 14.09 13.92 13.61
N LYS A 582 13.57 14.37 12.47
CA LYS A 582 13.24 15.78 12.25
C LYS A 582 12.01 16.14 13.08
N PRO A 583 12.06 17.15 13.95
CA PRO A 583 10.89 17.62 14.66
C PRO A 583 9.82 18.11 13.66
N VAL A 584 8.58 17.72 13.90
CA VAL A 584 7.42 18.25 13.15
C VAL A 584 6.87 19.44 13.93
N PRO A 585 6.75 20.64 13.32
CA PRO A 585 6.21 21.80 14.00
C PRO A 585 4.73 21.56 14.34
N ARG A 586 4.33 21.94 15.55
CA ARG A 586 2.95 21.84 16.01
C ARG A 586 2.33 23.21 16.19
N LEU A 587 1.05 23.29 15.88
CA LEU A 587 0.20 24.46 16.05
C LEU A 587 -0.98 24.09 16.96
N ASP A 588 -1.08 24.71 18.12
CA ASP A 588 -2.17 24.54 19.08
C ASP A 588 -3.06 25.78 19.02
N VAL A 589 -4.32 25.61 18.61
CA VAL A 589 -5.25 26.70 18.38
C VAL A 589 -6.62 26.39 18.96
N GLU A 590 -7.31 27.44 19.44
CA GLU A 590 -8.77 27.42 19.55
C GLU A 590 -9.34 27.97 18.24
N ALA A 591 -10.26 27.23 17.64
CA ALA A 591 -10.73 27.51 16.31
C ALA A 591 -12.23 27.20 16.19
N ARG A 592 -12.94 28.03 15.40
CA ARG A 592 -14.36 27.87 15.14
C ARG A 592 -14.55 27.25 13.75
N LEU A 593 -15.25 26.12 13.70
CA LEU A 593 -15.54 25.41 12.46
C LEU A 593 -16.42 26.28 11.55
N VAL A 594 -15.99 26.48 10.31
CA VAL A 594 -16.69 27.26 9.30
C VAL A 594 -17.42 26.32 8.34
N ALA A 595 -16.72 25.30 7.83
CA ALA A 595 -17.26 24.37 6.86
C ALA A 595 -16.57 23.00 6.96
N VAL A 596 -17.28 21.96 6.55
CA VAL A 596 -16.76 20.58 6.43
C VAL A 596 -17.05 20.11 5.02
N SER A 597 -16.09 19.45 4.39
CA SER A 597 -16.32 18.78 3.10
C SER A 597 -17.41 17.72 3.20
N LYS A 598 -18.03 17.37 2.07
CA LYS A 598 -18.97 16.25 2.01
C LYS A 598 -18.26 14.99 2.53
N VAL A 599 -18.79 14.42 3.61
CA VAL A 599 -18.29 13.18 4.18
C VAL A 599 -18.57 12.06 3.17
N PRO A 600 -17.55 11.31 2.73
CA PRO A 600 -17.76 10.20 1.81
C PRO A 600 -18.47 9.04 2.51
N THR A 601 -19.27 8.30 1.75
CA THR A 601 -19.87 7.03 2.17
C THR A 601 -18.90 5.86 1.92
N LEU A 602 -19.08 4.75 2.64
CA LEU A 602 -18.29 3.53 2.40
C LEU A 602 -18.45 2.95 1.00
N LYS A 603 -19.52 3.30 0.28
CA LYS A 603 -19.72 2.90 -1.11
C LYS A 603 -18.87 3.75 -2.06
N GLU A 604 -18.81 5.06 -1.83
CA GLU A 604 -18.03 6.00 -2.66
C GLU A 604 -16.52 5.76 -2.55
N ILE A 605 -16.01 5.26 -1.42
CA ILE A 605 -14.57 5.07 -1.21
C ILE A 605 -14.11 3.63 -1.35
N GLN A 606 -14.91 2.72 -1.93
CA GLN A 606 -14.48 1.33 -2.09
C GLN A 606 -13.16 1.25 -2.90
N PRO A 607 -12.25 0.33 -2.55
CA PRO A 607 -12.31 -0.69 -1.48
C PRO A 607 -11.88 -0.18 -0.08
N TYR A 608 -11.62 1.12 0.07
CA TYR A 608 -11.14 1.71 1.31
C TYR A 608 -12.24 1.79 2.38
N ARG A 609 -11.80 1.78 3.65
CA ARG A 609 -12.68 1.92 4.84
C ARG A 609 -12.28 3.10 5.72
N THR A 610 -11.30 3.88 5.26
CA THR A 610 -10.69 4.96 6.03
C THR A 610 -10.62 6.18 5.13
N ALA A 611 -11.10 7.30 5.63
CA ALA A 611 -11.17 8.55 4.87
C ALA A 611 -10.93 9.76 5.78
N LEU A 612 -10.27 10.76 5.22
CA LEU A 612 -10.15 12.10 5.74
C LEU A 612 -11.18 13.01 5.07
N VAL A 613 -11.57 14.07 5.77
CA VAL A 613 -12.30 15.21 5.21
C VAL A 613 -11.52 16.49 5.47
N THR A 614 -11.57 17.42 4.53
CA THR A 614 -11.09 18.78 4.75
C THR A 614 -12.15 19.60 5.49
N CYS A 615 -11.78 20.14 6.64
CA CYS A 615 -12.52 21.12 7.42
C CYS A 615 -11.86 22.50 7.30
N GLU A 616 -12.66 23.56 7.27
CA GLU A 616 -12.19 24.95 7.30
C GLU A 616 -12.55 25.59 8.65
N TYR A 617 -11.58 26.25 9.27
CA TYR A 617 -11.73 26.86 10.59
C TYR A 617 -11.29 28.31 10.61
N ASP A 618 -12.04 29.17 11.31
CA ASP A 618 -11.55 30.48 11.75
C ASP A 618 -10.69 30.29 13.01
N VAL A 619 -9.44 30.76 12.99
CA VAL A 619 -8.53 30.71 14.14
C VAL A 619 -8.89 31.83 15.09
N MET A 620 -9.36 31.47 16.28
CA MET A 620 -9.76 32.41 17.33
C MET A 620 -8.56 32.80 18.20
N LYS A 621 -7.70 31.81 18.51
CA LYS A 621 -6.55 31.99 19.39
C LYS A 621 -5.46 30.98 19.07
N VAL A 622 -4.20 31.43 19.10
CA VAL A 622 -3.01 30.56 19.02
C VAL A 622 -2.49 30.35 20.44
N ASN A 623 -2.61 29.12 20.94
CA ASN A 623 -2.12 28.71 22.25
C ASN A 623 -0.64 28.28 22.21
N GLY A 624 -0.17 27.79 21.05
CA GLY A 624 1.22 27.38 20.86
C GLY A 624 1.58 27.21 19.38
N GLY A 625 2.84 27.44 19.04
CA GLY A 625 3.32 27.48 17.65
C GLY A 625 3.20 28.87 17.02
N THR A 626 3.40 28.95 15.69
CA THR A 626 3.37 30.23 14.96
C THR A 626 2.33 30.19 13.86
N TYR A 627 1.31 31.04 13.96
CA TYR A 627 0.30 31.23 12.92
C TYR A 627 -0.23 32.66 12.93
N THR A 628 -0.25 33.32 11.78
CA THR A 628 -0.68 34.72 11.62
C THR A 628 -1.93 34.87 10.75
N GLY A 629 -2.41 33.78 10.15
CA GLY A 629 -3.64 33.79 9.37
C GLY A 629 -4.88 33.79 10.27
N LYS A 630 -6.03 34.16 9.69
CA LYS A 630 -7.33 34.12 10.39
C LYS A 630 -8.09 32.82 10.17
N ARG A 631 -7.67 32.02 9.19
CA ARG A 631 -8.40 30.83 8.72
C ARG A 631 -7.44 29.73 8.32
N ILE A 632 -7.80 28.46 8.51
CA ILE A 632 -6.98 27.29 8.17
C ILE A 632 -7.82 26.18 7.54
N ARG A 633 -7.18 25.32 6.75
CA ARG A 633 -7.73 24.02 6.35
C ARG A 633 -7.10 22.91 7.17
N VAL A 634 -7.92 21.99 7.63
CA VAL A 634 -7.52 20.89 8.50
C VAL A 634 -8.11 19.60 7.95
N ALA A 635 -7.26 18.66 7.56
CA ALA A 635 -7.66 17.29 7.30
C ALA A 635 -7.93 16.58 8.64
N GLU A 636 -9.10 15.97 8.76
CA GLU A 636 -9.53 15.23 9.93
C GLU A 636 -10.08 13.87 9.54
N TRP A 637 -9.92 12.87 10.41
CA TRP A 637 -10.55 11.57 10.21
C TRP A 637 -12.06 11.74 10.16
N ALA A 638 -12.67 11.30 9.06
CA ALA A 638 -14.11 11.17 8.91
C ALA A 638 -14.55 9.73 9.14
N LEU A 639 -13.75 8.77 8.63
CA LEU A 639 -13.97 7.34 8.78
C LEU A 639 -12.65 6.66 9.20
N LEU A 640 -12.71 5.81 10.22
CA LEU A 640 -11.64 4.88 10.59
C LEU A 640 -12.20 3.46 10.68
N ASP A 641 -11.69 2.55 9.85
CA ASP A 641 -12.18 1.16 9.73
C ASP A 641 -13.72 1.04 9.51
N GLY A 642 -14.29 2.06 8.87
CA GLY A 642 -15.72 2.20 8.59
C GLY A 642 -16.56 2.81 9.71
N GLU A 643 -15.96 3.14 10.86
CA GLU A 643 -16.62 3.89 11.92
C GLU A 643 -16.54 5.40 11.66
N ALA A 644 -17.65 6.11 11.86
CA ALA A 644 -17.70 7.56 11.74
C ALA A 644 -16.97 8.24 12.92
N MET A 645 -16.06 9.15 12.58
CA MET A 645 -15.27 9.93 13.52
C MET A 645 -15.91 11.31 13.77
N PRO A 646 -15.51 12.07 14.83
CA PRO A 646 -16.18 13.33 15.20
C PRO A 646 -16.34 14.35 14.06
N ALA A 647 -15.36 14.43 13.15
CA ALA A 647 -15.44 15.34 12.00
C ALA A 647 -16.62 15.01 11.05
N ALA A 648 -17.03 13.75 10.97
CA ALA A 648 -18.17 13.34 10.14
C ALA A 648 -19.52 13.88 10.65
N GLN A 649 -19.60 14.31 11.91
CA GLN A 649 -20.81 14.85 12.53
C GLN A 649 -20.63 16.32 12.95
N ALA A 650 -19.50 16.94 12.63
CA ALA A 650 -19.18 18.27 13.08
C ALA A 650 -20.10 19.31 12.43
N LYS A 651 -20.53 20.29 13.24
CA LYS A 651 -21.45 21.36 12.81
C LYS A 651 -20.72 22.69 12.74
N ALA A 652 -20.93 23.42 11.65
CA ALA A 652 -20.45 24.79 11.51
C ALA A 652 -20.88 25.65 12.71
N GLY A 653 -19.98 26.54 13.14
CA GLY A 653 -20.14 27.37 14.34
C GLY A 653 -19.59 26.75 15.62
N SER A 654 -19.33 25.43 15.66
CA SER A 654 -18.71 24.79 16.84
C SER A 654 -17.28 25.28 17.06
N THR A 655 -16.89 25.45 18.33
CA THR A 655 -15.52 25.83 18.71
C THR A 655 -14.80 24.63 19.28
N VAL A 656 -13.58 24.38 18.81
CA VAL A 656 -12.76 23.23 19.19
C VAL A 656 -11.31 23.66 19.39
N ARG A 657 -10.58 22.95 20.25
CA ARG A 657 -9.13 23.07 20.38
C ARG A 657 -8.45 22.05 19.47
N LEU A 658 -7.64 22.53 18.54
CA LEU A 658 -6.95 21.73 17.55
C LEU A 658 -5.45 21.72 17.85
N LEU A 659 -4.87 20.53 17.89
CA LEU A 659 -3.43 20.34 17.79
C LEU A 659 -3.13 19.87 16.37
N LEU A 660 -2.32 20.64 15.67
CA LEU A 660 -2.15 20.56 14.23
C LEU A 660 -0.70 20.32 13.86
N GLU A 661 -0.48 19.50 12.84
CA GLU A 661 0.79 19.38 12.14
C GLU A 661 0.59 19.77 10.66
N PRO A 662 1.60 20.32 9.96
CA PRO A 662 1.48 20.54 8.53
C PRO A 662 1.11 19.24 7.80
N PHE A 663 0.13 19.30 6.89
CA PHE A 663 -0.34 18.08 6.21
C PHE A 663 0.80 17.37 5.45
N GLN A 664 1.69 18.15 4.84
CA GLN A 664 2.86 17.66 4.10
C GLN A 664 3.87 16.90 4.98
N ALA A 665 3.89 17.17 6.29
CA ALA A 665 4.73 16.47 7.25
C ALA A 665 4.16 15.09 7.63
N ASN A 666 3.00 14.72 7.09
CA ASN A 666 2.31 13.45 7.33
C ASN A 666 2.22 12.60 6.04
N PRO A 667 3.36 12.12 5.50
CA PRO A 667 3.40 11.37 4.23
C PRO A 667 2.62 10.05 4.26
N GLN A 668 2.39 9.49 5.45
CA GLN A 668 1.56 8.29 5.63
C GLN A 668 0.08 8.52 5.27
N LEU A 669 -0.38 9.77 5.21
CA LEU A 669 -1.75 10.11 4.82
C LEU A 669 -1.95 10.17 3.31
N GLN A 670 -0.88 10.18 2.50
CA GLN A 670 -0.99 10.25 1.03
C GLN A 670 -1.72 9.05 0.42
N SER A 671 -1.71 7.90 1.09
CA SER A 671 -2.45 6.71 0.66
C SER A 671 -3.92 6.69 1.14
N ILE A 672 -4.35 7.71 1.89
CA ILE A 672 -5.68 7.80 2.47
C ILE A 672 -6.55 8.70 1.60
N TYR A 673 -7.77 8.25 1.32
CA TYR A 673 -8.77 9.06 0.63
C TYR A 673 -9.06 10.34 1.41
N LEU A 674 -8.89 11.51 0.79
CA LEU A 674 -9.21 12.82 1.35
C LEU A 674 -10.33 13.47 0.54
N ALA A 675 -11.49 13.66 1.17
CA ALA A 675 -12.57 14.45 0.60
C ALA A 675 -12.30 15.94 0.83
N ASP A 676 -12.07 16.69 -0.24
CA ASP A 676 -12.10 18.16 -0.22
C ASP A 676 -13.14 18.65 -1.22
N THR A 677 -14.32 19.01 -0.72
CA THR A 677 -15.41 19.56 -1.55
C THR A 677 -15.68 21.03 -1.23
N LEU A 678 -14.75 21.69 -0.53
CA LEU A 678 -14.86 23.11 -0.19
C LEU A 678 -14.37 23.96 -1.36
N PRO A 679 -14.94 25.16 -1.59
CA PRO A 679 -14.49 26.06 -2.65
C PRO A 679 -12.98 26.30 -2.57
N GLU A 680 -12.26 26.19 -3.67
CA GLU A 680 -10.80 26.29 -3.67
C GLU A 680 -10.28 27.54 -2.97
N ASN A 681 -9.25 27.34 -2.12
CA ASN A 681 -8.57 28.46 -1.48
C ASN A 681 -7.08 28.16 -1.28
N TRP A 682 -6.32 28.37 -2.35
CA TRP A 682 -4.88 28.12 -2.45
C TRP A 682 -4.03 28.94 -1.48
N SER A 683 -4.59 30.01 -0.89
CA SER A 683 -3.90 30.82 0.12
C SER A 683 -3.89 30.18 1.51
N LEU A 684 -4.78 29.21 1.77
CA LEU A 684 -4.88 28.55 3.05
C LEU A 684 -3.88 27.41 3.16
N LYS A 685 -3.16 27.38 4.29
CA LYS A 685 -2.29 26.26 4.63
C LYS A 685 -3.14 25.07 5.09
N SER A 686 -2.80 23.88 4.59
CA SER A 686 -3.41 22.62 5.00
C SER A 686 -2.63 21.98 6.16
N TYR A 687 -3.37 21.63 7.19
CA TYR A 687 -2.88 20.92 8.38
C TYR A 687 -3.57 19.57 8.51
N PHE A 688 -3.04 18.73 9.38
CA PHE A 688 -3.68 17.52 9.87
C PHE A 688 -3.90 17.64 11.38
N ARG A 689 -5.09 17.26 11.86
CA ARG A 689 -5.39 17.23 13.29
C ARG A 689 -4.79 15.98 13.95
N VAL A 690 -3.84 16.17 14.86
CA VAL A 690 -3.18 15.05 15.55
C VAL A 690 -3.87 14.62 16.83
N ASN A 691 -4.61 15.50 17.49
CA ASN A 691 -5.48 15.16 18.63
C ASN A 691 -6.86 14.71 18.12
N GLY A 692 -6.90 13.51 17.54
CA GLY A 692 -8.00 13.02 16.70
C GLY A 692 -9.08 12.15 17.35
N MET A 693 -9.40 12.36 18.64
CA MET A 693 -10.73 12.05 19.19
C MET A 693 -11.25 13.24 19.99
#